data_AF-A0AAW2GUD7-F1
#
_entry.id   AF-A0AAW2GUD7-F1
#
_cell.length_a   1.000
_cell.length_b   1.000
_cell.length_c   1.000
_cell.angle_alpha   90.00
_cell.angle_beta   90.00
_cell.angle_gamma   90.00
#
_symmetry.space_group_name_H-M   'P 1'
#
loop_
_entity.id
_entity.type
_entity.pdbx_description
1 polymer ?
#
loop_
_entity_poly.entity_id
_entity_poly.type
_entity_poly.pdbx_seq_one_letter_code
_entity_poly.pdbx_strand_id
1 'polypeptide(L)'
;MHFSGIPVLFIPGNAGSHEQVRSIASVSLRKSLKKKTPFHFDFFTVSFNKDYSALYGGVLMEQTVYVSHCIKAILALYKGKINNVVLIGHSMGGIVAKGALLLAPNMSASFASMIINLASPHTPSLILDSLFANYYYELEKQMYKIKDAGVKVVSIGGGPRDILVPAAQTFDHIADINVLSTSIPVVWKSTDHLSILWCKQLVFVIVRSLFDSVDHMMKPPQITSDPNLKMQSLSYHFLQHTSGKKLYHYAEKVRFEADGEWINVPQQYVWSNKNMIKKSSNIYLVVELFQKSDFLTIDAINLQNKDWLFVCSAFKKQGGKQICEWGWNLTNKTRLLPDPLYRSRKTIDLDLKKIKYPYITHAIVKITPDDLEKHLIVNFDSYFYNNRIESTKNRFLHPRYLFGFRGPNLIETVKGSVRYYITLPNIIDVITIELKSPNCLKHYAIVELLESSNIGSSQSEIFTNTDDGPKTLKIQTLYRRYNDTASLRLTLEPECIYTVNIQPGGIIDKISCRIRDRWPLLYMAIISLLLLFVSMRIHYNSDTLPTIAVTIILSFVFNVTYEMCIALCIIGISAIGVCCSVVFLGSVAHGIAVRFLARAITFSVTWSDWLLNGLNQLPLITTVFILSLIPTTCGALGVLISVFLYFLKLTRMYEDYLEDILMAPLQHFDWFKRLKIRIKSEENDGSISERIYDHLILFLLCCFTAIPAIPSVLVWAKNFSYDMRLSTEDPVLMISWIIIAACSNLGIVQISLNHKGYRSLILANILRFTSWVILSTTAAPRPSFYQWCMPPIIAAGITLVTLNSLIPHRQFS
;
A
#
# COMPACT_ATOMS: atom_id res chain seq x y z
N MET A 1 -12.13 26.20 29.92
CA MET A 1 -10.75 26.03 29.41
C MET A 1 -10.58 26.97 28.22
N HIS A 2 -9.59 27.86 28.21
CA HIS A 2 -9.35 28.78 27.10
C HIS A 2 -8.09 28.35 26.36
N PHE A 3 -8.22 28.14 25.04
CA PHE A 3 -7.10 27.78 24.16
C PHE A 3 -6.57 29.03 23.46
N SER A 4 -5.27 29.07 23.21
CA SER A 4 -4.58 30.23 22.62
C SER A 4 -3.54 29.87 21.57
N GLY A 5 -3.31 28.56 21.35
CA GLY A 5 -2.45 28.06 20.31
C GLY A 5 -3.18 27.88 18.98
N ILE A 6 -2.52 27.16 18.07
CA ILE A 6 -3.05 26.83 16.75
C ILE A 6 -3.66 25.43 16.82
N PRO A 7 -4.97 25.26 16.52
CA PRO A 7 -5.62 23.96 16.64
C PRO A 7 -5.13 22.98 15.57
N VAL A 8 -4.77 21.78 16.03
CA VAL A 8 -4.44 20.63 15.20
C VAL A 8 -5.36 19.47 15.58
N LEU A 9 -6.06 18.88 14.63
CA LEU A 9 -6.88 17.69 14.86
C LEU A 9 -6.20 16.47 14.24
N PHE A 10 -5.85 15.51 15.10
CA PHE A 10 -5.39 14.19 14.68
C PHE A 10 -6.57 13.22 14.56
N ILE A 11 -6.62 12.49 13.45
CA ILE A 11 -7.70 11.53 13.15
C ILE A 11 -7.05 10.16 12.94
N PRO A 12 -7.27 9.20 13.86
CA PRO A 12 -6.71 7.86 13.76
C PRO A 12 -7.40 7.03 12.65
N GLY A 13 -6.74 5.97 12.22
CA GLY A 13 -7.28 5.04 11.22
C GLY A 13 -7.99 3.82 11.81
N ASN A 14 -8.06 2.77 10.99
CA ASN A 14 -8.64 1.47 11.31
C ASN A 14 -8.07 0.87 12.60
N ALA A 15 -8.94 0.53 13.55
CA ALA A 15 -8.58 0.04 14.89
C ALA A 15 -7.58 0.94 15.65
N GLY A 16 -7.44 2.21 15.24
CA GLY A 16 -6.50 3.17 15.80
C GLY A 16 -6.99 3.80 17.10
N SER A 17 -6.06 4.36 17.87
CA SER A 17 -6.37 5.07 19.11
C SER A 17 -5.88 6.51 19.06
N HIS A 18 -6.53 7.34 19.87
CA HIS A 18 -6.19 8.75 20.05
C HIS A 18 -4.74 8.97 20.53
N GLU A 19 -4.12 7.93 21.07
CA GLU A 19 -2.75 7.90 21.62
C GLU A 19 -1.66 7.99 20.55
N GLN A 20 -1.99 7.67 19.30
CA GLN A 20 -1.06 7.63 18.18
C GLN A 20 -0.38 8.99 17.89
N VAL A 21 -1.01 10.11 18.28
CA VAL A 21 -0.48 11.47 18.07
C VAL A 21 0.66 11.87 19.03
N ARG A 22 0.88 11.12 20.13
CA ARG A 22 1.77 11.49 21.25
C ARG A 22 3.15 11.96 20.81
N SER A 23 3.76 11.28 19.83
CA SER A 23 5.10 11.61 19.33
C SER A 23 5.15 12.97 18.63
N ILE A 24 4.19 13.27 17.75
CA ILE A 24 4.11 14.55 17.04
C ILE A 24 3.81 15.68 18.02
N ALA A 25 2.82 15.49 18.90
CA ALA A 25 2.41 16.49 19.88
C ALA A 25 3.55 16.82 20.87
N SER A 26 4.21 15.81 21.43
CA SER A 26 5.30 16.01 22.41
C SER A 26 6.52 16.70 21.79
N VAL A 27 6.89 16.36 20.55
CA VAL A 27 7.97 17.04 19.82
C VAL A 27 7.60 18.49 19.51
N SER A 28 6.35 18.75 19.09
CA SER A 28 5.85 20.09 18.82
C SER A 28 5.92 20.99 20.07
N LEU A 29 5.40 20.49 21.20
CA LEU A 29 5.44 21.21 22.48
C LEU A 29 6.88 21.49 22.93
N ARG A 30 7.76 20.46 22.94
CA ARG A 30 9.17 20.63 23.31
C ARG A 30 9.89 21.64 22.42
N LYS A 31 9.55 21.70 21.14
CA LYS A 31 10.13 22.68 20.21
C LYS A 31 9.68 24.11 20.53
N SER A 32 8.39 24.31 20.85
CA SER A 32 7.85 25.61 21.28
C SER A 32 8.54 26.08 22.55
N LEU A 33 8.59 25.24 23.59
CA LEU A 33 9.24 25.55 24.87
C LEU A 33 10.73 25.85 24.72
N LYS A 34 11.48 25.00 24.00
CA LYS A 34 12.93 25.17 23.81
C LYS A 34 13.27 26.44 23.03
N LYS A 35 12.43 26.83 22.05
CA LYS A 35 12.64 28.05 21.25
C LYS A 35 11.98 29.29 21.85
N LYS A 36 11.18 29.15 22.91
CA LYS A 36 10.36 30.22 23.49
C LYS A 36 9.54 30.94 22.40
N THR A 37 8.90 30.19 21.50
CA THR A 37 8.08 30.80 20.44
C THR A 37 6.85 31.47 21.04
N PRO A 38 6.36 32.57 20.44
CA PRO A 38 5.16 33.27 20.93
C PRO A 38 3.85 32.49 20.66
N PHE A 39 3.96 31.28 20.11
CA PHE A 39 2.85 30.39 19.78
C PHE A 39 3.21 28.93 20.11
N HIS A 40 2.18 28.10 20.18
CA HIS A 40 2.24 26.65 20.27
C HIS A 40 1.09 26.04 19.46
N PHE A 41 1.10 24.72 19.32
CA PHE A 41 0.03 23.98 18.66
C PHE A 41 -0.77 23.22 19.72
N ASP A 42 -2.08 23.37 19.66
CA ASP A 42 -3.05 22.70 20.52
C ASP A 42 -3.54 21.44 19.80
N PHE A 43 -3.04 20.28 20.23
CA PHE A 43 -3.38 19.00 19.61
C PHE A 43 -4.65 18.41 20.22
N PHE A 44 -5.66 18.27 19.38
CA PHE A 44 -6.89 17.53 19.61
C PHE A 44 -6.81 16.20 18.87
N THR A 45 -7.58 15.22 19.34
CA THR A 45 -7.58 13.87 18.79
C THR A 45 -8.96 13.26 18.92
N VAL A 46 -9.33 12.43 17.94
CA VAL A 46 -10.62 11.75 17.89
C VAL A 46 -10.46 10.30 18.35
N SER A 47 -11.48 9.77 19.02
CA SER A 47 -11.54 8.35 19.39
C SER A 47 -12.73 7.67 18.74
N PHE A 48 -12.48 6.84 17.72
CA PHE A 48 -13.49 6.02 17.05
C PHE A 48 -13.68 4.66 17.73
N ASN A 49 -13.43 4.58 19.04
CA ASN A 49 -13.49 3.32 19.80
C ASN A 49 -12.69 2.15 19.16
N LYS A 50 -11.69 2.40 18.31
CA LYS A 50 -10.97 1.40 17.50
C LYS A 50 -11.84 0.64 16.47
N ASP A 51 -12.76 1.29 15.78
CA ASP A 51 -13.60 0.66 14.75
C ASP A 51 -12.84 0.21 13.49
N TYR A 52 -13.41 -0.76 12.76
CA TYR A 52 -12.79 -1.43 11.63
C TYR A 52 -13.01 -0.71 10.28
N SER A 53 -12.68 0.58 10.21
CA SER A 53 -12.98 1.43 9.05
C SER A 53 -12.23 1.09 7.76
N ALA A 54 -11.18 0.26 7.78
CA ALA A 54 -10.50 -0.17 6.55
C ALA A 54 -11.15 -1.40 5.90
N LEU A 55 -12.01 -2.12 6.62
CA LEU A 55 -12.58 -3.39 6.16
C LEU A 55 -14.11 -3.34 6.02
N TYR A 56 -14.76 -2.34 6.63
CA TYR A 56 -16.21 -2.21 6.65
C TYR A 56 -16.63 -0.75 6.41
N GLY A 57 -17.40 -0.52 5.34
CA GLY A 57 -17.83 0.80 4.91
C GLY A 57 -18.90 1.44 5.78
N GLY A 58 -19.69 0.63 6.51
CA GLY A 58 -20.84 1.10 7.30
C GLY A 58 -20.49 2.13 8.37
N VAL A 59 -19.24 2.18 8.85
CA VAL A 59 -18.79 3.15 9.86
C VAL A 59 -18.24 4.45 9.28
N LEU A 60 -17.94 4.52 7.97
CA LEU A 60 -17.18 5.65 7.39
C LEU A 60 -17.94 6.97 7.44
N MET A 61 -19.24 6.94 7.15
CA MET A 61 -20.06 8.15 7.18
C MET A 61 -20.31 8.63 8.61
N GLU A 62 -20.52 7.71 9.56
CA GLU A 62 -20.66 8.06 10.98
C GLU A 62 -19.38 8.70 11.53
N GLN A 63 -18.21 8.14 11.21
CA GLN A 63 -16.92 8.73 11.56
C GLN A 63 -16.73 10.12 10.94
N THR A 64 -17.14 10.28 9.68
CA THR A 64 -17.11 11.55 8.94
C THR A 64 -17.96 12.63 9.63
N VAL A 65 -19.20 12.29 9.97
CA VAL A 65 -20.12 13.19 10.68
C VAL A 65 -19.57 13.52 12.06
N TYR A 66 -19.07 12.52 12.80
CA TYR A 66 -18.47 12.73 14.12
C TYR A 66 -17.27 13.68 14.06
N VAL A 67 -16.34 13.50 13.12
CA VAL A 67 -15.20 14.40 12.93
C VAL A 67 -15.66 15.81 12.57
N SER A 68 -16.71 15.96 11.76
CA SER A 68 -17.26 17.29 11.44
C SER A 68 -17.76 18.04 12.69
N HIS A 69 -18.40 17.33 13.62
CA HIS A 69 -18.81 17.87 14.91
C HIS A 69 -17.59 18.21 15.77
N CYS A 70 -16.55 17.38 15.78
CA CYS A 70 -15.30 17.67 16.48
C CYS A 70 -14.64 18.96 15.95
N ILE A 71 -14.57 19.16 14.63
CA ILE A 71 -14.00 20.37 14.04
C ILE A 71 -14.78 21.62 14.51
N LYS A 72 -16.12 21.58 14.45
CA LYS A 72 -16.97 22.68 14.93
C LYS A 72 -16.78 22.94 16.42
N ALA A 73 -16.75 21.89 17.23
CA ALA A 73 -16.53 21.99 18.67
C ALA A 73 -15.17 22.62 19.00
N ILE A 74 -14.10 22.20 18.30
CA ILE A 74 -12.75 22.76 18.47
C ILE A 74 -12.77 24.25 18.14
N LEU A 75 -13.31 24.65 17.00
CA LEU A 75 -13.36 26.07 16.59
C LEU A 75 -14.17 26.93 17.57
N ALA A 76 -15.24 26.39 18.14
CA ALA A 76 -16.02 27.08 19.18
C ALA A 76 -15.19 27.40 20.43
N LEU A 77 -14.20 26.57 20.79
CA LEU A 77 -13.29 26.84 21.92
C LEU A 77 -12.44 28.10 21.73
N TYR A 78 -12.24 28.55 20.49
CA TYR A 78 -11.46 29.75 20.14
C TYR A 78 -12.30 31.02 19.97
N LYS A 79 -13.62 30.97 20.25
CA LYS A 79 -14.53 32.14 20.23
C LYS A 79 -14.43 32.99 18.95
N GLY A 80 -14.33 32.34 17.79
CA GLY A 80 -14.25 33.02 16.48
C GLY A 80 -12.91 33.69 16.15
N LYS A 81 -11.89 33.56 17.02
CA LYS A 81 -10.54 34.08 16.73
C LYS A 81 -9.79 33.24 15.69
N ILE A 82 -10.16 31.97 15.56
CA ILE A 82 -9.59 31.01 14.63
C ILE A 82 -10.75 30.34 13.90
N ASN A 83 -10.65 30.26 12.57
CA ASN A 83 -11.73 29.77 11.70
C ASN A 83 -11.40 28.43 11.02
N ASN A 84 -10.17 27.93 11.17
CA ASN A 84 -9.72 26.72 10.52
C ASN A 84 -8.78 25.89 11.43
N VAL A 85 -8.64 24.61 11.10
CA VAL A 85 -7.88 23.61 11.87
C VAL A 85 -6.85 22.94 10.96
N VAL A 86 -5.67 22.61 11.47
CA VAL A 86 -4.73 21.72 10.76
C VAL A 86 -5.19 20.27 10.94
N LEU A 87 -5.42 19.54 9.85
CA LEU A 87 -5.82 18.13 9.93
C LEU A 87 -4.62 17.21 9.70
N ILE A 88 -4.43 16.24 10.59
CA ILE A 88 -3.46 15.15 10.42
C ILE A 88 -4.21 13.83 10.47
N GLY A 89 -4.29 13.14 9.34
CA GLY A 89 -4.97 11.85 9.23
C GLY A 89 -3.98 10.70 9.07
N HIS A 90 -4.18 9.60 9.81
CA HIS A 90 -3.41 8.38 9.64
C HIS A 90 -4.27 7.27 9.05
N SER A 91 -3.76 6.55 8.05
CA SER A 91 -4.49 5.46 7.39
C SER A 91 -5.88 5.94 6.94
N MET A 92 -6.95 5.21 7.25
CA MET A 92 -8.34 5.64 6.97
C MET A 92 -8.71 7.00 7.59
N GLY A 93 -8.02 7.47 8.62
CA GLY A 93 -8.26 8.78 9.23
C GLY A 93 -8.02 9.96 8.28
N GLY A 94 -7.10 9.84 7.32
CA GLY A 94 -6.93 10.86 6.26
C GLY A 94 -8.06 10.86 5.23
N ILE A 95 -8.70 9.71 5.01
CA ILE A 95 -9.87 9.56 4.14
C ILE A 95 -11.12 10.14 4.84
N VAL A 96 -11.30 9.84 6.13
CA VAL A 96 -12.35 10.42 6.98
C VAL A 96 -12.16 11.93 7.14
N ALA A 97 -10.92 12.43 7.25
CA ALA A 97 -10.63 13.86 7.34
C ALA A 97 -11.17 14.64 6.13
N LYS A 98 -10.94 14.12 4.92
CA LYS A 98 -11.48 14.70 3.68
C LYS A 98 -13.00 14.58 3.63
N GLY A 99 -13.55 13.42 4.02
CA GLY A 99 -14.99 13.20 4.12
C GLY A 99 -15.68 14.22 5.03
N ALA A 100 -15.10 14.50 6.21
CA ALA A 100 -15.64 15.46 7.17
C ALA A 100 -15.73 16.88 6.63
N LEU A 101 -14.90 17.25 5.65
CA LEU A 101 -14.94 18.56 5.01
C LEU A 101 -15.88 18.63 3.80
N LEU A 102 -16.10 17.49 3.12
CA LEU A 102 -16.74 17.44 1.80
C LEU A 102 -18.13 16.79 1.79
N LEU A 103 -18.32 15.74 2.60
CA LEU A 103 -19.53 14.91 2.61
C LEU A 103 -20.44 15.23 3.79
N ALA A 104 -19.88 15.70 4.91
CA ALA A 104 -20.66 16.04 6.09
C ALA A 104 -21.50 17.32 5.88
N PRO A 105 -22.71 17.40 6.47
CA PRO A 105 -23.60 18.55 6.29
C PRO A 105 -23.05 19.81 6.99
N ASN A 106 -23.32 20.97 6.41
CA ASN A 106 -22.88 22.27 6.94
C ASN A 106 -21.36 22.33 7.18
N MET A 107 -20.59 21.74 6.25
CA MET A 107 -19.13 21.77 6.22
C MET A 107 -18.63 22.30 4.89
N SER A 108 -17.41 22.81 4.91
CA SER A 108 -16.68 23.29 3.74
C SER A 108 -15.20 22.95 3.90
N ALA A 109 -14.49 22.86 2.78
CA ALA A 109 -13.05 22.65 2.80
C ALA A 109 -12.28 23.77 3.55
N SER A 110 -12.82 24.99 3.60
CA SER A 110 -12.21 26.14 4.29
C SER A 110 -12.08 25.99 5.81
N PHE A 111 -12.77 25.02 6.43
CA PHE A 111 -12.55 24.68 7.84
C PHE A 111 -11.19 24.03 8.11
N ALA A 112 -10.46 23.61 7.07
CA ALA A 112 -9.07 23.17 7.19
C ALA A 112 -8.10 24.23 6.67
N SER A 113 -6.98 24.43 7.37
CA SER A 113 -5.89 25.31 6.88
C SER A 113 -4.93 24.56 5.96
N MET A 114 -4.68 23.28 6.28
CA MET A 114 -3.93 22.30 5.52
C MET A 114 -4.25 20.87 6.01
N ILE A 115 -3.94 19.86 5.19
CA ILE A 115 -4.14 18.44 5.49
C ILE A 115 -2.81 17.70 5.32
N ILE A 116 -2.42 16.91 6.32
CA ILE A 116 -1.26 16.00 6.25
C ILE A 116 -1.77 14.56 6.41
N ASN A 117 -1.70 13.78 5.34
CA ASN A 117 -2.06 12.37 5.33
C ASN A 117 -0.81 11.50 5.55
N LEU A 118 -0.91 10.56 6.48
CA LEU A 118 0.14 9.61 6.84
C LEU A 118 -0.35 8.20 6.51
N ALA A 119 0.24 7.57 5.50
CA ALA A 119 -0.10 6.22 5.04
C ALA A 119 -1.60 6.01 4.74
N SER A 120 -2.28 7.03 4.18
CA SER A 120 -3.70 6.96 3.85
C SER A 120 -3.94 6.27 2.49
N PRO A 121 -4.84 5.26 2.41
CA PRO A 121 -5.12 4.56 1.16
C PRO A 121 -6.10 5.37 0.29
N HIS A 122 -5.59 6.25 -0.57
CA HIS A 122 -6.41 7.03 -1.51
C HIS A 122 -7.00 6.17 -2.64
N THR A 123 -6.38 5.03 -2.94
CA THR A 123 -6.95 3.97 -3.80
C THR A 123 -6.94 2.64 -3.05
N PRO A 124 -8.07 2.21 -2.46
CA PRO A 124 -8.10 1.03 -1.59
C PRO A 124 -7.97 -0.27 -2.40
N SER A 125 -7.22 -1.22 -1.85
CA SER A 125 -7.07 -2.57 -2.42
C SER A 125 -8.23 -3.50 -2.12
N LEU A 126 -8.97 -3.24 -1.04
CA LEU A 126 -10.03 -4.12 -0.57
C LEU A 126 -11.32 -3.31 -0.44
N ILE A 127 -12.38 -3.75 -1.12
CA ILE A 127 -13.70 -3.11 -1.11
C ILE A 127 -14.73 -4.22 -1.01
N LEU A 128 -15.09 -4.58 0.21
CA LEU A 128 -15.92 -5.76 0.50
C LEU A 128 -17.43 -5.46 0.48
N ASP A 129 -17.81 -4.18 0.60
CA ASP A 129 -19.19 -3.73 0.63
C ASP A 129 -19.42 -2.50 -0.27
N SER A 130 -20.66 -2.31 -0.70
CA SER A 130 -21.07 -1.21 -1.59
C SER A 130 -21.04 0.15 -0.90
N LEU A 131 -21.24 0.19 0.42
CA LEU A 131 -21.17 1.43 1.21
C LEU A 131 -19.75 2.00 1.17
N PHE A 132 -18.73 1.14 1.30
CA PHE A 132 -17.32 1.48 1.18
C PHE A 132 -17.00 1.99 -0.23
N ALA A 133 -17.46 1.28 -1.26
CA ALA A 133 -17.27 1.66 -2.66
C ALA A 133 -17.87 3.05 -2.95
N ASN A 134 -19.13 3.25 -2.54
CA ASN A 134 -19.87 4.48 -2.75
C ASN A 134 -19.27 5.66 -1.98
N TYR A 135 -18.78 5.45 -0.76
CA TYR A 135 -18.09 6.47 0.02
C TYR A 135 -16.86 7.02 -0.73
N TYR A 136 -16.02 6.15 -1.27
CA TYR A 136 -14.85 6.59 -2.06
C TYR A 136 -15.26 7.30 -3.36
N TYR A 137 -16.29 6.80 -4.03
CA TYR A 137 -16.81 7.42 -5.25
C TYR A 137 -17.32 8.85 -5.01
N GLU A 138 -18.16 9.04 -3.99
CA GLU A 138 -18.70 10.35 -3.62
C GLU A 138 -17.61 11.30 -3.13
N LEU A 139 -16.63 10.78 -2.38
CA LEU A 139 -15.48 11.57 -1.95
C LEU A 139 -14.68 12.09 -3.15
N GLU A 140 -14.29 11.20 -4.07
CA GLU A 140 -13.50 11.53 -5.26
C GLU A 140 -14.17 12.60 -6.12
N LYS A 141 -15.48 12.49 -6.33
CA LYS A 141 -16.29 13.45 -7.09
C LYS A 141 -16.20 14.88 -6.52
N GLN A 142 -15.96 15.03 -5.22
CA GLN A 142 -15.93 16.33 -4.53
C GLN A 142 -14.53 16.80 -4.15
N MET A 143 -13.49 15.99 -4.39
CA MET A 143 -12.12 16.27 -3.94
C MET A 143 -11.53 17.57 -4.51
N TYR A 144 -11.97 18.04 -5.69
CA TYR A 144 -11.53 19.29 -6.29
C TYR A 144 -11.81 20.52 -5.40
N LYS A 145 -12.89 20.49 -4.60
CA LYS A 145 -13.27 21.59 -3.69
C LYS A 145 -12.21 21.89 -2.63
N ILE A 146 -11.35 20.93 -2.29
CA ILE A 146 -10.23 21.14 -1.36
C ILE A 146 -9.21 22.11 -1.96
N LYS A 147 -8.88 21.94 -3.24
CA LYS A 147 -7.97 22.84 -3.96
C LYS A 147 -8.58 24.22 -4.14
N ASP A 148 -9.86 24.29 -4.51
CA ASP A 148 -10.58 25.55 -4.71
C ASP A 148 -10.61 26.40 -3.43
N ALA A 149 -10.68 25.76 -2.26
CA ALA A 149 -10.62 26.43 -0.97
C ALA A 149 -9.19 26.86 -0.54
N GLY A 150 -8.17 26.64 -1.38
CA GLY A 150 -6.78 27.00 -1.07
C GLY A 150 -6.13 26.15 0.03
N VAL A 151 -6.70 24.97 0.33
CA VAL A 151 -6.18 24.05 1.34
C VAL A 151 -5.03 23.24 0.74
N LYS A 152 -3.88 23.26 1.42
CA LYS A 152 -2.71 22.49 0.99
C LYS A 152 -2.75 21.07 1.53
N VAL A 153 -2.48 20.09 0.67
CA VAL A 153 -2.53 18.67 1.03
C VAL A 153 -1.16 18.02 0.80
N VAL A 154 -0.64 17.36 1.83
CA VAL A 154 0.59 16.56 1.78
C VAL A 154 0.22 15.10 2.05
N SER A 155 0.54 14.20 1.11
CA SER A 155 0.41 12.76 1.29
C SER A 155 1.77 12.11 1.46
N ILE A 156 1.96 11.40 2.59
CA ILE A 156 3.21 10.75 2.96
C ILE A 156 2.99 9.25 3.09
N GLY A 157 3.66 8.47 2.24
CA GLY A 157 3.68 6.99 2.33
C GLY A 157 4.89 6.44 3.08
N GLY A 158 4.76 5.25 3.67
CA GLY A 158 5.84 4.62 4.44
C GLY A 158 6.96 3.97 3.60
N GLY A 159 6.71 3.74 2.31
CA GLY A 159 7.62 3.03 1.41
C GLY A 159 7.56 1.51 1.57
N PRO A 160 8.60 0.76 1.16
CA PRO A 160 8.55 -0.71 1.05
C PRO A 160 8.21 -1.49 2.33
N ARG A 161 8.39 -0.91 3.52
CA ARG A 161 8.07 -1.55 4.81
C ARG A 161 6.61 -1.41 5.21
N ASP A 162 5.85 -0.50 4.59
CA ASP A 162 4.40 -0.45 4.75
C ASP A 162 3.75 -1.49 3.83
N ILE A 163 3.54 -2.67 4.38
CA ILE A 163 2.89 -3.79 3.67
C ILE A 163 1.36 -3.69 3.71
N LEU A 164 0.79 -2.87 4.60
CA LEU A 164 -0.66 -2.73 4.76
C LEU A 164 -1.22 -1.72 3.77
N VAL A 165 -0.54 -0.58 3.61
CA VAL A 165 -0.87 0.46 2.63
C VAL A 165 0.35 0.70 1.75
N PRO A 166 0.47 -0.05 0.63
CA PRO A 166 1.55 0.12 -0.33
C PRO A 166 1.65 1.56 -0.85
N ALA A 167 2.86 1.97 -1.24
CA ALA A 167 3.15 3.30 -1.78
C ALA A 167 2.18 3.76 -2.89
N ALA A 168 1.80 2.84 -3.76
CA ALA A 168 0.79 3.02 -4.80
C ALA A 168 -0.55 3.54 -4.28
N GLN A 169 -1.00 3.07 -3.11
CA GLN A 169 -2.28 3.46 -2.51
C GLN A 169 -2.18 4.82 -1.80
N THR A 170 -0.98 5.20 -1.35
CA THR A 170 -0.74 6.50 -0.69
C THR A 170 -0.69 7.67 -1.65
N PHE A 171 -0.64 7.40 -2.96
CA PHE A 171 -0.64 8.45 -3.97
C PHE A 171 -2.01 9.13 -4.04
N ASP A 172 -2.02 10.43 -3.75
CA ASP A 172 -3.20 11.28 -3.76
C ASP A 172 -3.19 12.19 -4.98
N HIS A 173 -4.15 12.03 -5.89
CA HIS A 173 -4.22 12.81 -7.12
C HIS A 173 -4.49 14.31 -6.88
N ILE A 174 -5.03 14.69 -5.71
CA ILE A 174 -5.19 16.11 -5.36
C ILE A 174 -4.07 16.66 -4.49
N ALA A 175 -3.16 15.83 -3.95
CA ALA A 175 -2.14 16.36 -3.07
C ALA A 175 -1.20 17.30 -3.82
N ASP A 176 -0.83 18.41 -3.18
CA ASP A 176 0.21 19.29 -3.70
C ASP A 176 1.59 18.61 -3.61
N ILE A 177 1.77 17.76 -2.59
CA ILE A 177 3.00 16.99 -2.36
C ILE A 177 2.63 15.52 -2.12
N ASN A 178 3.12 14.64 -2.99
CA ASN A 178 3.14 13.19 -2.79
C ASN A 178 4.59 12.75 -2.57
N VAL A 179 4.88 12.13 -1.43
CA VAL A 179 6.24 11.70 -1.08
C VAL A 179 6.23 10.40 -0.27
N LEU A 180 7.28 9.60 -0.42
CA LEU A 180 7.55 8.49 0.50
C LEU A 180 8.55 8.92 1.57
N SER A 181 8.46 8.33 2.77
CA SER A 181 9.40 8.60 3.87
C SER A 181 10.87 8.32 3.49
N THR A 182 11.09 7.43 2.51
CA THR A 182 12.41 7.13 1.93
C THR A 182 12.97 8.24 1.04
N SER A 183 12.11 9.12 0.50
CA SER A 183 12.50 10.25 -0.35
C SER A 183 12.68 11.57 0.40
N ILE A 184 12.04 11.69 1.58
CA ILE A 184 12.08 12.92 2.37
C ILE A 184 13.54 13.15 2.83
N PRO A 185 14.13 14.32 2.51
CA PRO A 185 15.47 14.68 2.97
C PRO A 185 15.59 14.56 4.49
N VAL A 186 16.75 14.14 4.99
CA VAL A 186 17.02 13.88 6.43
C VAL A 186 16.22 12.71 7.06
N VAL A 187 15.33 12.05 6.31
CA VAL A 187 14.61 10.85 6.72
C VAL A 187 15.23 9.61 6.08
N TRP A 188 15.14 9.45 4.75
CA TRP A 188 15.72 8.33 3.96
C TRP A 188 15.45 6.92 4.49
N LYS A 189 14.43 6.75 5.33
CA LYS A 189 14.10 5.47 5.95
C LYS A 189 12.66 5.11 5.63
N SER A 190 12.47 3.87 5.22
CA SER A 190 11.13 3.31 5.08
C SER A 190 10.54 3.08 6.46
N THR A 191 9.28 3.47 6.62
CA THR A 191 8.49 3.25 7.83
C THR A 191 7.45 2.19 7.54
N ASP A 192 7.22 1.30 8.51
CA ASP A 192 6.01 0.46 8.47
C ASP A 192 4.76 1.31 8.74
N HIS A 193 3.59 0.68 8.60
CA HIS A 193 2.29 1.35 8.67
C HIS A 193 2.06 2.16 9.95
N LEU A 194 2.57 1.69 11.09
CA LEU A 194 2.40 2.38 12.37
C LEU A 194 3.60 3.28 12.69
N SER A 195 4.80 2.83 12.37
CA SER A 195 6.04 3.56 12.61
C SER A 195 6.11 4.92 11.92
N ILE A 196 5.31 5.16 10.89
CA ILE A 196 5.17 6.48 10.27
C ILE A 196 4.76 7.57 11.28
N LEU A 197 4.06 7.20 12.37
CA LEU A 197 3.58 8.12 13.42
C LEU A 197 4.65 8.51 14.44
N TRP A 198 5.67 7.68 14.65
CA TRP A 198 6.69 7.87 15.69
C TRP A 198 8.13 7.80 15.20
N CYS A 199 8.36 7.60 13.90
CA CYS A 199 9.68 7.71 13.30
C CYS A 199 10.24 9.11 13.59
N LYS A 200 11.24 9.18 14.46
CA LYS A 200 11.81 10.45 14.96
C LYS A 200 12.24 11.40 13.85
N GLN A 201 12.84 10.86 12.78
CA GLN A 201 13.29 11.67 11.64
C GLN A 201 12.10 12.32 10.93
N LEU A 202 11.06 11.54 10.63
CA LEU A 202 9.85 12.04 9.96
C LEU A 202 9.06 13.01 10.85
N VAL A 203 8.87 12.67 12.13
CA VAL A 203 8.20 13.53 13.11
C VAL A 203 8.90 14.89 13.21
N PHE A 204 10.24 14.92 13.18
CA PHE A 204 10.99 16.18 13.17
C PHE A 204 10.73 17.01 11.93
N VAL A 205 10.59 16.39 10.75
CA VAL A 205 10.28 17.09 9.50
C VAL A 205 8.87 17.67 9.53
N ILE A 206 7.87 16.86 9.91
CA ILE A 206 6.46 17.31 10.05
C ILE A 206 6.35 18.48 11.02
N VAL A 207 6.94 18.38 12.21
CA VAL A 207 6.88 19.47 13.19
C VAL A 207 7.64 20.71 12.71
N ARG A 208 8.74 20.57 11.96
CA ARG A 208 9.43 21.74 11.39
C ARG A 208 8.60 22.42 10.31
N SER A 209 7.94 21.66 9.44
CA SER A 209 7.08 22.22 8.40
C SER A 209 5.89 22.96 8.98
N LEU A 210 5.26 22.44 10.05
CA LEU A 210 4.21 23.15 10.77
C LEU A 210 4.69 24.50 11.31
N PHE A 211 5.82 24.52 12.03
CA PHE A 211 6.34 25.77 12.62
C PHE A 211 6.76 26.82 11.57
N ASP A 212 7.33 26.39 10.45
CA ASP A 212 7.75 27.30 9.39
C ASP A 212 6.56 27.75 8.51
N SER A 213 5.37 27.16 8.69
CA SER A 213 4.12 27.58 8.04
C SER A 213 3.31 28.60 8.87
N VAL A 214 3.76 28.96 10.07
CA VAL A 214 3.06 29.90 10.96
C VAL A 214 3.43 31.34 10.61
N ASP A 215 2.41 32.17 10.38
CA ASP A 215 2.54 33.61 10.43
C ASP A 215 2.42 34.08 11.89
N HIS A 216 3.54 34.53 12.44
CA HIS A 216 3.66 35.00 13.82
C HIS A 216 3.41 36.52 13.95
N MET A 217 3.27 37.22 12.82
CA MET A 217 2.91 38.64 12.78
C MET A 217 1.41 38.83 13.01
N MET A 218 0.60 37.87 12.57
CA MET A 218 -0.83 37.82 12.88
C MET A 218 -1.10 37.67 14.38
N LYS A 219 -2.20 38.29 14.83
CA LYS A 219 -2.69 38.25 16.21
C LYS A 219 -4.14 37.74 16.22
N PRO A 220 -4.42 36.50 16.64
CA PRO A 220 -3.47 35.49 17.13
C PRO A 220 -2.62 34.88 16.00
N PRO A 221 -1.45 34.28 16.30
CA PRO A 221 -0.66 33.54 15.33
C PRO A 221 -1.45 32.38 14.72
N GLN A 222 -1.34 32.21 13.40
CA GLN A 222 -2.06 31.17 12.64
C GLN A 222 -1.19 30.63 11.51
N ILE A 223 -1.61 29.53 10.89
CA ILE A 223 -1.00 29.09 9.62
C ILE A 223 -1.19 30.21 8.59
N THR A 224 -0.12 30.59 7.89
CA THR A 224 -0.16 31.68 6.90
C THR A 224 -1.27 31.44 5.89
N SER A 225 -2.05 32.47 5.54
CA SER A 225 -3.10 32.37 4.53
C SER A 225 -2.53 32.34 3.10
N ASP A 226 -1.29 32.81 2.90
CA ASP A 226 -0.65 32.84 1.59
C ASP A 226 -0.30 31.42 1.10
N PRO A 227 -0.93 30.94 0.02
CA PRO A 227 -0.69 29.59 -0.50
C PRO A 227 0.76 29.37 -0.96
N ASN A 228 1.47 30.41 -1.41
CA ASN A 228 2.85 30.32 -1.86
C ASN A 228 3.80 30.15 -0.67
N LEU A 229 3.61 30.92 0.40
CA LEU A 229 4.40 30.77 1.63
C LEU A 229 4.16 29.41 2.29
N LYS A 230 2.91 28.93 2.35
CA LYS A 230 2.60 27.55 2.78
C LYS A 230 3.40 26.55 1.95
N MET A 231 3.31 26.66 0.61
CA MET A 231 3.95 25.71 -0.29
C MET A 231 5.48 25.75 -0.19
N GLN A 232 6.06 26.93 0.00
CA GLN A 232 7.50 27.10 0.19
C GLN A 232 7.97 26.38 1.47
N SER A 233 7.25 26.56 2.58
CA SER A 233 7.56 25.88 3.85
C SER A 233 7.40 24.37 3.74
N LEU A 234 6.32 23.88 3.13
CA LEU A 234 6.09 22.44 2.95
C LEU A 234 7.12 21.81 2.01
N SER A 235 7.35 22.41 0.84
CA SER A 235 8.30 21.93 -0.16
C SER A 235 9.73 21.88 0.38
N TYR A 236 10.12 22.86 1.20
CA TYR A 236 11.44 22.89 1.80
C TYR A 236 11.72 21.68 2.71
N HIS A 237 10.72 21.25 3.49
CA HIS A 237 10.89 20.14 4.42
C HIS A 237 10.64 18.76 3.79
N PHE A 238 9.73 18.67 2.81
CA PHE A 238 9.32 17.38 2.21
C PHE A 238 10.02 17.04 0.89
N LEU A 239 10.39 18.05 0.07
CA LEU A 239 10.95 17.84 -1.27
C LEU A 239 12.41 18.29 -1.38
N GLN A 240 12.71 19.50 -0.88
CA GLN A 240 13.97 20.18 -1.16
C GLN A 240 14.54 20.85 0.09
N HIS A 241 15.21 20.04 0.91
CA HIS A 241 15.90 20.51 2.11
C HIS A 241 17.37 20.77 1.77
N THR A 242 17.78 22.04 1.76
CA THR A 242 19.12 22.46 1.33
C THR A 242 20.09 22.64 2.49
N SER A 243 19.67 23.25 3.61
CA SER A 243 20.56 23.50 4.76
C SER A 243 19.85 23.91 6.05
N GLY A 244 20.32 23.40 7.20
CA GLY A 244 19.84 23.86 8.50
C GLY A 244 18.51 23.22 8.92
N LYS A 245 17.81 23.81 9.90
CA LYS A 245 16.61 23.22 10.54
C LYS A 245 15.33 24.05 10.37
N LYS A 246 15.42 25.17 9.67
CA LYS A 246 14.32 26.09 9.35
C LYS A 246 14.42 26.45 7.87
N LEU A 247 13.30 26.85 7.29
CA LEU A 247 13.27 27.54 6.00
C LEU A 247 14.20 28.75 6.07
N TYR A 248 15.07 28.88 5.06
CA TYR A 248 16.01 29.97 4.91
C TYR A 248 15.79 30.64 3.56
N HIS A 249 15.70 31.97 3.56
CA HIS A 249 15.54 32.75 2.35
C HIS A 249 16.91 33.09 1.77
N TYR A 250 17.12 32.68 0.52
CA TYR A 250 18.36 32.88 -0.19
C TYR A 250 18.28 34.17 -1.00
N ALA A 251 19.24 35.09 -0.79
CA ALA A 251 19.40 36.23 -1.67
C ALA A 251 19.76 35.75 -3.09
N GLU A 252 19.04 36.24 -4.10
CA GLU A 252 19.25 35.81 -5.49
C GLU A 252 20.65 36.14 -6.00
N LYS A 253 21.15 37.33 -5.65
CA LYS A 253 22.50 37.80 -5.96
C LYS A 253 23.26 38.12 -4.70
N VAL A 254 24.53 37.71 -4.66
CA VAL A 254 25.44 37.97 -3.54
C VAL A 254 26.70 38.64 -4.09
N ARG A 255 27.14 39.71 -3.42
CA ARG A 255 28.43 40.35 -3.69
C ARG A 255 29.52 39.60 -2.93
N PHE A 256 30.61 39.28 -3.60
CA PHE A 256 31.74 38.60 -2.97
C PHE A 256 32.61 39.58 -2.20
N GLU A 257 33.25 39.09 -1.15
CA GLU A 257 34.15 39.88 -0.30
C GLU A 257 35.51 40.10 -1.00
N ALA A 258 36.04 41.31 -0.88
CA ALA A 258 37.25 41.73 -1.59
C ALA A 258 38.54 41.08 -1.05
N ASP A 259 38.56 40.72 0.23
CA ASP A 259 39.68 40.12 0.96
C ASP A 259 39.67 38.58 0.92
N GLY A 260 38.72 37.97 0.20
CA GLY A 260 38.66 36.52 0.07
C GLY A 260 39.75 35.93 -0.83
N GLU A 261 40.14 34.70 -0.53
CA GLU A 261 41.12 33.95 -1.30
C GLU A 261 40.44 33.18 -2.44
N TRP A 262 40.90 33.39 -3.67
CA TRP A 262 40.36 32.74 -4.87
C TRP A 262 41.29 31.62 -5.33
N ILE A 263 40.77 30.39 -5.42
CA ILE A 263 41.52 29.21 -5.84
C ILE A 263 40.85 28.62 -7.08
N ASN A 264 41.55 28.63 -8.21
CA ASN A 264 41.08 27.98 -9.43
C ASN A 264 41.29 26.46 -9.31
N VAL A 265 40.21 25.70 -9.46
CA VAL A 265 40.23 24.24 -9.43
C VAL A 265 39.97 23.66 -10.82
N PRO A 266 40.64 22.55 -11.19
CA PRO A 266 40.34 21.83 -12.42
C PRO A 266 38.89 21.29 -12.46
N GLN A 267 38.43 20.92 -13.65
CA GLN A 267 37.08 20.37 -13.89
C GLN A 267 36.82 19.03 -13.20
N GLN A 268 37.87 18.24 -12.94
CA GLN A 268 37.82 17.05 -12.09
C GLN A 268 38.87 17.20 -10.99
N TYR A 269 38.42 17.47 -9.77
CA TYR A 269 39.32 17.77 -8.65
C TYR A 269 38.67 17.51 -7.29
N VAL A 270 39.49 17.02 -6.35
CA VAL A 270 39.12 16.83 -4.94
C VAL A 270 39.88 17.84 -4.12
N TRP A 271 39.17 18.84 -3.59
CA TRP A 271 39.75 19.82 -2.68
C TRP A 271 39.54 19.38 -1.23
N SER A 272 40.56 19.52 -0.39
CA SER A 272 40.44 19.26 1.06
C SER A 272 41.31 20.19 1.89
N ASN A 273 40.90 20.42 3.14
CA ASN A 273 41.60 21.31 4.07
C ASN A 273 42.67 20.64 4.95
N LYS A 274 43.04 19.37 4.70
CA LYS A 274 43.97 18.58 5.56
C LYS A 274 45.30 19.27 5.87
N ASN A 275 45.80 20.08 4.94
CA ASN A 275 47.11 20.71 5.03
C ASN A 275 47.03 22.25 5.15
N MET A 276 45.87 22.81 5.51
CA MET A 276 45.69 24.25 5.64
C MET A 276 45.67 24.70 7.10
N ILE A 277 46.45 25.73 7.41
CA ILE A 277 46.39 26.45 8.68
C ILE A 277 45.09 27.28 8.71
N LYS A 278 44.43 27.38 9.88
CA LYS A 278 43.16 28.09 10.07
C LYS A 278 43.27 29.52 9.52
N LYS A 279 42.53 29.85 8.46
CA LYS A 279 42.52 31.17 7.82
C LYS A 279 41.38 32.03 8.37
N SER A 280 41.59 33.34 8.42
CA SER A 280 40.57 34.33 8.82
C SER A 280 39.67 34.78 7.66
N SER A 281 40.12 34.62 6.42
CA SER A 281 39.39 35.04 5.21
C SER A 281 38.56 33.90 4.59
N ASN A 282 37.50 34.26 3.87
CA ASN A 282 36.71 33.32 3.07
C ASN A 282 37.52 32.78 1.88
N ILE A 283 37.30 31.51 1.54
CA ILE A 283 37.91 30.84 0.38
C ILE A 283 36.83 30.63 -0.69
N TYR A 284 37.14 31.03 -1.92
CA TYR A 284 36.31 30.85 -3.10
C TYR A 284 36.99 29.85 -4.04
N LEU A 285 36.48 28.61 -4.08
CA LEU A 285 36.91 27.62 -5.07
C LEU A 285 36.17 27.89 -6.38
N VAL A 286 36.90 27.99 -7.48
CA VAL A 286 36.34 28.36 -8.78
C VAL A 286 36.60 27.29 -9.82
N VAL A 287 35.54 26.83 -10.48
CA VAL A 287 35.61 25.91 -11.62
C VAL A 287 35.05 26.55 -12.88
N GLU A 288 35.77 26.41 -13.99
CA GLU A 288 35.37 26.92 -15.30
C GLU A 288 34.38 25.97 -16.01
N LEU A 289 33.32 26.53 -16.59
CA LEU A 289 32.18 25.76 -17.12
C LEU A 289 32.18 25.54 -18.64
N PHE A 290 33.04 26.23 -19.40
CA PHE A 290 32.94 26.24 -20.87
C PHE A 290 33.59 25.05 -21.59
N GLN A 291 32.96 24.66 -22.71
CA GLN A 291 33.48 23.88 -23.85
C GLN A 291 33.90 22.41 -23.66
N LYS A 292 33.80 21.79 -22.47
CA LYS A 292 34.31 20.42 -22.27
C LYS A 292 33.38 19.42 -21.59
N SER A 293 32.15 19.79 -21.24
CA SER A 293 31.19 18.90 -20.57
C SER A 293 29.76 19.43 -20.63
N ASP A 294 28.77 18.57 -20.41
CA ASP A 294 27.36 18.94 -20.34
C ASP A 294 26.84 19.04 -18.90
N PHE A 295 27.51 18.38 -17.95
CA PHE A 295 27.13 18.31 -16.54
C PHE A 295 28.32 18.62 -15.64
N LEU A 296 28.04 19.27 -14.51
CA LEU A 296 28.96 19.46 -13.40
C LEU A 296 28.31 18.96 -12.11
N THR A 297 28.92 17.97 -11.47
CA THR A 297 28.54 17.57 -10.11
C THR A 297 29.48 18.19 -9.10
N ILE A 298 28.91 18.78 -8.05
CA ILE A 298 29.66 19.24 -6.87
C ILE A 298 29.14 18.47 -5.67
N ASP A 299 30.02 17.78 -4.94
CA ASP A 299 29.70 17.04 -3.72
C ASP A 299 30.60 17.52 -2.58
N ALA A 300 29.98 18.05 -1.53
CA ALA A 300 30.65 18.68 -0.41
C ALA A 300 30.32 17.97 0.90
N ILE A 301 31.36 17.56 1.62
CA ILE A 301 31.27 16.84 2.90
C ILE A 301 31.79 17.75 4.01
N ASN A 302 31.04 17.86 5.10
CA ASN A 302 31.24 18.74 6.25
C ASN A 302 31.07 20.25 6.02
N LEU A 303 30.64 20.69 4.83
CA LEU A 303 30.35 22.09 4.55
C LEU A 303 29.10 22.58 5.31
N GLN A 304 29.29 23.43 6.32
CA GLN A 304 28.23 23.96 7.19
C GLN A 304 27.55 25.20 6.59
N ASN A 305 28.32 26.03 5.88
CA ASN A 305 27.85 27.28 5.29
C ASN A 305 26.53 27.07 4.53
N LYS A 306 25.58 27.97 4.78
CA LYS A 306 24.25 27.94 4.19
C LYS A 306 24.23 28.53 2.80
N ASP A 307 25.08 29.52 2.53
CA ASP A 307 25.19 30.26 1.27
C ASP A 307 26.54 29.94 0.63
N TRP A 308 26.63 28.78 -0.01
CA TRP A 308 27.91 28.20 -0.39
C TRP A 308 28.10 28.02 -1.89
N LEU A 309 27.04 28.01 -2.70
CA LEU A 309 27.16 27.74 -4.13
C LEU A 309 26.64 28.91 -4.97
N PHE A 310 27.49 29.37 -5.90
CA PHE A 310 27.19 30.50 -6.77
C PHE A 310 27.65 30.25 -8.21
N VAL A 311 27.14 31.04 -9.14
CA VAL A 311 27.63 31.13 -10.52
C VAL A 311 27.85 32.60 -10.89
N CYS A 312 28.85 32.89 -11.73
CA CYS A 312 29.14 34.25 -12.19
C CYS A 312 29.52 34.33 -13.68
N SER A 313 29.44 35.55 -14.21
CA SER A 313 29.77 35.90 -15.61
C SER A 313 31.06 36.72 -15.65
N ALA A 314 32.14 36.08 -16.09
CA ALA A 314 33.47 36.66 -16.34
C ALA A 314 34.17 37.32 -15.12
N PHE A 315 35.50 37.26 -15.14
CA PHE A 315 36.34 37.79 -14.07
C PHE A 315 36.77 39.24 -14.35
N LYS A 316 36.85 40.07 -13.30
CA LYS A 316 37.62 41.33 -13.33
C LYS A 316 39.06 41.03 -12.89
N LYS A 317 40.05 41.62 -13.57
CA LYS A 317 41.46 41.59 -13.12
C LYS A 317 41.64 42.63 -12.02
N GLN A 318 41.87 42.20 -10.78
CA GLN A 318 42.24 43.07 -9.67
C GLN A 318 43.54 42.55 -9.06
N GLY A 319 44.63 43.32 -9.15
CA GLY A 319 45.95 42.92 -8.62
C GLY A 319 46.53 41.62 -9.20
N GLY A 320 46.28 41.33 -10.48
CA GLY A 320 46.76 40.10 -11.14
C GLY A 320 45.94 38.84 -10.88
N LYS A 321 44.93 38.89 -9.98
CA LYS A 321 43.99 37.79 -9.73
C LYS A 321 42.68 38.02 -10.50
N GLN A 322 42.11 36.94 -11.03
CA GLN A 322 40.81 36.92 -11.69
C GLN A 322 39.73 36.66 -10.63
N ILE A 323 38.85 37.64 -10.38
CA ILE A 323 37.82 37.55 -9.34
C ILE A 323 36.44 37.94 -9.87
N CYS A 324 35.39 37.32 -9.33
CA CYS A 324 34.02 37.71 -9.62
C CYS A 324 33.57 38.74 -8.57
N GLU A 325 32.95 39.83 -8.98
CA GLU A 325 32.44 40.85 -8.05
C GLU A 325 31.14 40.39 -7.36
N TRP A 326 30.30 39.68 -8.11
CA TRP A 326 29.01 39.17 -7.64
C TRP A 326 28.69 37.85 -8.34
N GLY A 327 27.76 37.08 -7.77
CA GLY A 327 27.27 35.84 -8.35
C GLY A 327 25.81 35.56 -7.99
N TRP A 328 25.15 34.77 -8.84
CA TRP A 328 23.81 34.25 -8.57
C TRP A 328 23.89 33.06 -7.63
N ASN A 329 23.06 33.04 -6.59
CA ASN A 329 23.02 31.96 -5.61
C ASN A 329 22.28 30.74 -6.18
N LEU A 330 22.95 29.59 -6.17
CA LEU A 330 22.37 28.31 -6.58
C LEU A 330 22.18 27.35 -5.41
N THR A 331 22.44 27.80 -4.18
CA THR A 331 22.40 26.93 -3.01
C THR A 331 21.01 26.35 -2.76
N ASN A 332 19.95 27.08 -3.13
CA ASN A 332 18.57 26.60 -3.06
C ASN A 332 18.31 25.38 -3.97
N LYS A 333 19.12 25.14 -5.01
CA LYS A 333 19.02 23.99 -5.92
C LYS A 333 19.80 22.76 -5.46
N THR A 334 20.50 22.85 -4.34
CA THR A 334 21.30 21.75 -3.80
C THR A 334 20.42 20.75 -3.06
N ARG A 335 20.94 19.55 -2.80
CA ARG A 335 20.26 18.51 -2.03
C ARG A 335 21.18 17.94 -0.96
N LEU A 336 20.58 17.49 0.14
CA LEU A 336 21.28 16.71 1.14
C LEU A 336 21.34 15.24 0.72
N LEU A 337 22.47 14.59 1.02
CA LEU A 337 22.61 13.14 0.91
C LEU A 337 22.84 12.51 2.29
N PRO A 338 22.43 11.26 2.49
CA PRO A 338 22.80 10.53 3.69
C PRO A 338 24.32 10.30 3.72
N ASP A 339 24.92 10.39 4.90
CA ASP A 339 26.33 10.05 5.11
C ASP A 339 26.43 9.04 6.26
N PRO A 340 27.12 7.91 6.08
CA PRO A 340 27.20 6.85 7.10
C PRO A 340 27.93 7.30 8.38
N LEU A 341 28.75 8.35 8.30
CA LEU A 341 29.42 8.95 9.45
C LEU A 341 28.62 10.13 10.04
N TYR A 342 27.36 10.30 9.63
CA TYR A 342 26.45 11.38 10.06
C TYR A 342 27.01 12.80 9.80
N ARG A 343 27.88 12.94 8.80
CA ARG A 343 28.42 14.23 8.36
C ARG A 343 27.41 14.99 7.50
N SER A 344 27.55 16.31 7.42
CA SER A 344 26.77 17.10 6.47
C SER A 344 27.27 16.83 5.06
N ARG A 345 26.48 16.16 4.22
CA ARG A 345 26.81 15.97 2.79
C ARG A 345 25.80 16.71 1.93
N LYS A 346 26.29 17.66 1.14
CA LYS A 346 25.51 18.49 0.23
C LYS A 346 26.01 18.23 -1.19
N THR A 347 25.09 17.99 -2.11
CA THR A 347 25.44 17.75 -3.51
C THR A 347 24.53 18.51 -4.46
N ILE A 348 25.00 18.73 -5.66
CA ILE A 348 24.21 19.25 -6.78
C ILE A 348 24.72 18.63 -8.08
N ASP A 349 23.78 18.28 -8.95
CA ASP A 349 24.06 17.84 -10.31
C ASP A 349 23.57 18.98 -11.24
N LEU A 350 24.49 19.80 -11.75
CA LEU A 350 24.18 20.93 -12.62
C LEU A 350 24.16 20.50 -14.09
N ASP A 351 22.99 20.59 -14.72
CA ASP A 351 22.85 20.51 -16.18
C ASP A 351 23.17 21.88 -16.78
N LEU A 352 24.35 22.00 -17.40
CA LEU A 352 24.88 23.27 -17.90
C LEU A 352 24.03 23.85 -19.04
N LYS A 353 23.29 23.00 -19.77
CA LYS A 353 22.39 23.41 -20.86
C LYS A 353 21.09 24.03 -20.33
N LYS A 354 20.69 23.71 -19.09
CA LYS A 354 19.43 24.17 -18.49
C LYS A 354 19.59 25.41 -17.61
N ILE A 355 20.79 25.94 -17.42
CA ILE A 355 20.99 27.11 -16.56
C ILE A 355 20.55 28.37 -17.31
N LYS A 356 19.51 29.04 -16.79
CA LYS A 356 18.81 30.16 -17.46
C LYS A 356 19.47 31.55 -17.25
N TYR A 357 20.66 31.65 -16.68
CA TYR A 357 21.32 32.95 -16.48
C TYR A 357 22.21 33.32 -17.69
N PRO A 358 22.29 34.61 -18.05
CA PRO A 358 23.06 35.05 -19.22
C PRO A 358 24.57 34.87 -19.00
N TYR A 359 25.25 34.29 -20.00
CA TYR A 359 26.72 34.24 -20.10
C TYR A 359 27.45 33.75 -18.84
N ILE A 360 27.02 32.64 -18.25
CA ILE A 360 27.68 32.04 -17.09
C ILE A 360 29.01 31.42 -17.52
N THR A 361 30.09 31.73 -16.78
CA THR A 361 31.44 31.26 -17.13
C THR A 361 32.05 30.36 -16.05
N HIS A 362 31.72 30.61 -14.77
CA HIS A 362 32.29 29.89 -13.64
C HIS A 362 31.24 29.50 -12.60
N ALA A 363 31.48 28.38 -11.92
CA ALA A 363 30.80 28.03 -10.67
C ALA A 363 31.76 28.26 -9.49
N ILE A 364 31.22 28.78 -8.39
CA ILE A 364 31.98 29.21 -7.21
C ILE A 364 31.44 28.51 -5.99
N VAL A 365 32.33 27.90 -5.20
CA VAL A 365 32.05 27.36 -3.87
C VAL A 365 32.66 28.27 -2.81
N LYS A 366 31.82 28.90 -1.99
CA LYS A 366 32.22 29.73 -0.85
C LYS A 366 32.38 28.87 0.41
N ILE A 367 33.60 28.90 0.95
CA ILE A 367 34.00 28.24 2.18
C ILE A 367 34.32 29.32 3.21
N THR A 368 33.69 29.23 4.37
CA THR A 368 33.91 30.14 5.50
C THR A 368 34.96 29.58 6.47
N PRO A 369 35.60 30.42 7.30
CA PRO A 369 36.50 29.96 8.35
C PRO A 369 35.90 28.88 9.26
N ASP A 370 34.60 28.95 9.57
CA ASP A 370 33.89 27.98 10.39
C ASP A 370 33.80 26.59 9.72
N ASP A 371 33.77 26.55 8.39
CA ASP A 371 33.75 25.29 7.64
C ASP A 371 35.10 24.55 7.74
N LEU A 372 36.20 25.27 8.01
CA LEU A 372 37.55 24.73 8.11
C LEU A 372 37.84 24.06 9.46
N GLU A 373 36.93 24.15 10.44
CA GLU A 373 37.08 23.50 11.75
C GLU A 373 37.02 21.97 11.68
N LYS A 374 36.32 21.45 10.67
CA LYS A 374 36.21 20.01 10.42
C LYS A 374 36.96 19.66 9.16
N HIS A 375 37.22 18.37 8.97
CA HIS A 375 37.77 17.89 7.71
C HIS A 375 36.74 18.08 6.58
N LEU A 376 36.91 19.13 5.80
CA LEU A 376 36.07 19.53 4.67
C LEU A 376 36.65 18.94 3.38
N ILE A 377 35.77 18.34 2.58
CA ILE A 377 36.08 17.81 1.25
C ILE A 377 35.07 18.40 0.28
N VAL A 378 35.55 18.92 -0.85
CA VAL A 378 34.71 19.39 -1.96
C VAL A 378 35.18 18.73 -3.25
N ASN A 379 34.32 17.91 -3.83
CA ASN A 379 34.56 17.19 -5.07
C ASN A 379 33.90 17.93 -6.23
N PHE A 380 34.66 18.13 -7.31
CA PHE A 380 34.20 18.66 -8.58
C PHE A 380 34.35 17.57 -9.64
N ASP A 381 33.27 17.27 -10.38
CA ASP A 381 33.27 16.30 -11.47
C ASP A 381 32.46 16.82 -12.66
N SER A 382 33.17 17.28 -13.69
CA SER A 382 32.61 17.68 -14.98
C SER A 382 32.62 16.52 -15.97
N TYR A 383 31.50 16.22 -16.60
CA TYR A 383 31.38 15.07 -17.52
C TYR A 383 30.30 15.25 -18.60
N PHE A 384 30.36 14.42 -19.64
CA PHE A 384 29.27 14.22 -20.59
C PHE A 384 28.32 13.15 -20.07
N TYR A 385 27.01 13.46 -20.02
CA TYR A 385 25.99 12.54 -19.50
C TYR A 385 26.02 11.17 -20.18
N ASN A 386 26.24 11.16 -21.51
CA ASN A 386 26.30 9.94 -22.31
C ASN A 386 27.47 9.01 -21.94
N ASN A 387 28.54 9.53 -21.31
CA ASN A 387 29.67 8.71 -20.85
C ASN A 387 29.44 8.11 -19.45
N ARG A 388 28.36 8.53 -18.76
CA ARG A 388 28.02 8.12 -17.39
C ARG A 388 26.70 7.35 -17.32
N ILE A 389 26.04 7.14 -18.45
CA ILE A 389 24.79 6.39 -18.54
C ILE A 389 25.06 4.98 -19.06
N GLU A 390 24.66 4.00 -18.26
CA GLU A 390 24.67 2.60 -18.63
C GLU A 390 23.23 2.10 -18.74
N SER A 391 23.02 1.03 -19.50
CA SER A 391 21.72 0.39 -19.61
C SER A 391 21.82 -1.10 -19.39
N THR A 392 20.82 -1.63 -18.69
CA THR A 392 20.66 -3.08 -18.54
C THR A 392 19.85 -3.73 -19.67
N LYS A 393 19.52 -2.96 -20.73
CA LYS A 393 18.81 -3.44 -21.93
C LYS A 393 19.52 -4.68 -22.52
N ASN A 394 18.74 -5.68 -22.91
CA ASN A 394 19.19 -6.98 -23.45
C ASN A 394 19.98 -7.89 -22.48
N ARG A 395 20.35 -7.44 -21.27
CA ARG A 395 21.11 -8.26 -20.30
C ARG A 395 20.24 -9.22 -19.49
N PHE A 396 18.94 -8.96 -19.38
CA PHE A 396 17.97 -9.76 -18.60
C PHE A 396 17.02 -10.63 -19.43
N LEU A 397 17.07 -10.57 -20.76
CA LEU A 397 16.20 -11.34 -21.67
C LEU A 397 16.61 -12.82 -21.81
N HIS A 398 17.67 -13.27 -21.13
CA HIS A 398 18.15 -14.65 -21.23
C HIS A 398 17.31 -15.59 -20.33
N PRO A 399 16.84 -16.75 -20.85
CA PRO A 399 16.07 -17.74 -20.07
C PRO A 399 16.72 -18.19 -18.76
N ARG A 400 18.04 -18.04 -18.61
CA ARG A 400 18.80 -18.33 -17.40
C ARG A 400 18.32 -17.52 -16.17
N TYR A 401 17.83 -16.30 -16.37
CA TYR A 401 17.36 -15.43 -15.29
C TYR A 401 15.93 -15.74 -14.80
N LEU A 402 15.14 -16.49 -15.58
CA LEU A 402 13.83 -17.03 -15.16
C LEU A 402 13.99 -18.13 -14.10
N PHE A 403 15.08 -18.89 -14.15
CA PHE A 403 15.39 -19.99 -13.23
C PHE A 403 16.40 -19.61 -12.12
N GLY A 404 16.70 -18.32 -11.95
CA GLY A 404 17.57 -17.84 -10.87
C GLY A 404 19.07 -18.12 -11.06
N PHE A 405 19.52 -18.46 -12.28
CA PHE A 405 20.95 -18.61 -12.54
C PHE A 405 21.64 -17.25 -12.64
N ARG A 406 22.69 -17.08 -11.84
CA ARG A 406 23.50 -15.85 -11.74
C ARG A 406 24.51 -15.77 -12.90
N GLY A 407 24.37 -14.76 -13.75
CA GLY A 407 25.45 -14.31 -14.65
C GLY A 407 26.05 -13.00 -14.12
N PRO A 408 27.39 -12.81 -14.17
CA PRO A 408 28.00 -11.56 -13.73
C PRO A 408 27.74 -10.45 -14.76
N ASN A 409 26.83 -9.53 -14.46
CA ASN A 409 26.68 -8.29 -15.23
C ASN A 409 27.51 -7.21 -14.54
N LEU A 410 28.83 -7.30 -14.67
CA LEU A 410 29.76 -6.35 -14.06
C LEU A 410 29.80 -5.07 -14.89
N ILE A 411 29.55 -3.93 -14.25
CA ILE A 411 29.82 -2.60 -14.80
C ILE A 411 31.00 -2.03 -14.01
N GLU A 412 32.10 -1.74 -14.69
CA GLU A 412 33.25 -1.06 -14.08
C GLU A 412 33.12 0.46 -14.25
N THR A 413 33.27 1.19 -13.16
CA THR A 413 33.21 2.65 -13.18
C THR A 413 34.58 3.24 -13.51
N VAL A 414 34.63 4.33 -14.25
CA VAL A 414 35.87 5.06 -14.52
C VAL A 414 36.34 5.76 -13.24
N LYS A 415 37.66 5.85 -13.03
CA LYS A 415 38.26 6.60 -11.91
C LYS A 415 37.94 8.10 -12.02
N GLY A 416 37.79 8.79 -10.89
CA GLY A 416 37.48 10.23 -10.84
C GLY A 416 35.99 10.57 -10.92
N SER A 417 35.13 9.55 -11.04
CA SER A 417 33.70 9.75 -11.26
C SER A 417 32.94 9.86 -9.95
N VAL A 418 32.19 10.95 -9.77
CA VAL A 418 31.28 11.12 -8.63
C VAL A 418 29.89 10.59 -8.98
N ARG A 419 29.48 10.69 -10.25
CA ARG A 419 28.15 10.27 -10.73
C ARG A 419 28.19 9.17 -11.78
N TYR A 420 27.26 8.23 -11.61
CA TYR A 420 26.89 7.23 -12.61
C TYR A 420 25.37 7.04 -12.63
N TYR A 421 24.81 6.79 -13.81
CA TYR A 421 23.39 6.56 -14.01
C TYR A 421 23.20 5.21 -14.69
N ILE A 422 22.28 4.38 -14.18
CA ILE A 422 22.00 3.08 -14.77
C ILE A 422 20.50 2.97 -15.03
N THR A 423 20.12 2.82 -16.29
CA THR A 423 18.72 2.64 -16.69
C THR A 423 18.30 1.18 -16.54
N LEU A 424 17.09 0.97 -16.02
CA LEU A 424 16.52 -0.34 -15.72
C LEU A 424 15.29 -0.61 -16.61
N PRO A 425 15.45 -0.81 -17.94
CA PRO A 425 14.35 -1.17 -18.80
C PRO A 425 13.76 -2.54 -18.41
N ASN A 426 12.43 -2.66 -18.49
CA ASN A 426 11.68 -3.90 -18.27
C ASN A 426 11.73 -4.50 -16.85
N ILE A 427 12.29 -3.79 -15.86
CA ILE A 427 12.24 -4.21 -14.46
C ILE A 427 11.08 -3.50 -13.78
N ILE A 428 10.22 -4.29 -13.14
CA ILE A 428 8.96 -3.83 -12.53
C ILE A 428 8.82 -4.21 -11.06
N ASP A 429 9.67 -5.09 -10.52
CA ASP A 429 9.49 -5.63 -9.16
C ASP A 429 10.64 -5.24 -8.22
N VAL A 430 11.79 -5.89 -8.35
CA VAL A 430 12.90 -5.80 -7.39
C VAL A 430 14.24 -5.99 -8.08
N ILE A 431 15.24 -5.26 -7.59
CA ILE A 431 16.63 -5.38 -8.00
C ILE A 431 17.51 -5.66 -6.80
N THR A 432 18.55 -6.45 -7.04
CA THR A 432 19.65 -6.66 -6.11
C THR A 432 20.89 -6.00 -6.68
N ILE A 433 21.55 -5.20 -5.86
CA ILE A 433 22.75 -4.45 -6.24
C ILE A 433 23.87 -4.87 -5.33
N GLU A 434 24.97 -5.29 -5.94
CA GLU A 434 26.23 -5.54 -5.27
C GLU A 434 27.25 -4.54 -5.83
N LEU A 435 27.94 -3.85 -4.93
CA LEU A 435 28.86 -2.79 -5.30
C LEU A 435 30.14 -2.97 -4.49
N LYS A 436 31.24 -3.26 -5.19
CA LYS A 436 32.55 -3.53 -4.60
C LYS A 436 33.57 -2.55 -5.14
N SER A 437 34.56 -2.21 -4.33
CA SER A 437 35.69 -1.38 -4.77
C SER A 437 37.00 -2.15 -4.58
N PRO A 438 37.63 -2.65 -5.67
CA PRO A 438 38.86 -3.42 -5.55
C PRO A 438 40.08 -2.56 -5.15
N ASN A 439 40.05 -1.25 -5.38
CA ASN A 439 41.21 -0.37 -5.18
C ASN A 439 41.16 0.44 -3.87
N CYS A 440 40.04 0.48 -3.16
CA CYS A 440 39.87 1.28 -1.96
C CYS A 440 39.52 0.42 -0.73
N LEU A 441 40.36 0.49 0.30
CA LEU A 441 40.12 -0.18 1.59
C LEU A 441 38.96 0.43 2.39
N LYS A 442 38.69 1.73 2.20
CA LYS A 442 37.57 2.46 2.81
C LYS A 442 36.87 3.26 1.72
N HIS A 443 35.58 3.03 1.57
CA HIS A 443 34.78 3.73 0.58
C HIS A 443 33.34 3.93 1.07
N TYR A 444 32.68 4.95 0.52
CA TYR A 444 31.28 5.28 0.82
C TYR A 444 30.54 5.57 -0.48
N ALA A 445 29.83 4.57 -0.99
CA ALA A 445 28.99 4.71 -2.16
C ALA A 445 27.52 4.79 -1.76
N ILE A 446 26.73 5.58 -2.48
CA ILE A 446 25.29 5.70 -2.27
C ILE A 446 24.61 5.35 -3.59
N VAL A 447 23.63 4.46 -3.53
CA VAL A 447 22.81 4.09 -4.68
C VAL A 447 21.38 4.51 -4.42
N GLU A 448 20.85 5.34 -5.31
CA GLU A 448 19.48 5.85 -5.25
C GLU A 448 18.65 5.24 -6.37
N LEU A 449 17.54 4.56 -6.04
CA LEU A 449 16.51 4.17 -7.00
C LEU A 449 15.57 5.35 -7.24
N LEU A 450 15.43 5.74 -8.51
CA LEU A 450 14.57 6.82 -8.98
C LEU A 450 13.50 6.25 -9.89
N GLU A 451 12.24 6.52 -9.56
CA GLU A 451 11.07 6.07 -10.32
C GLU A 451 10.41 7.29 -10.99
N SER A 452 10.57 7.44 -12.32
CA SER A 452 10.14 8.63 -13.06
C SER A 452 8.62 8.86 -13.04
N SER A 453 7.86 7.77 -13.02
CA SER A 453 6.38 7.75 -12.97
C SER A 453 5.81 8.21 -11.63
N ASN A 454 6.59 8.17 -10.54
CA ASN A 454 6.12 8.46 -9.20
C ASN A 454 7.08 9.42 -8.50
N ILE A 455 6.97 10.71 -8.85
CA ILE A 455 7.75 11.80 -8.26
C ILE A 455 7.58 11.74 -6.73
N GLY A 456 8.69 11.58 -6.00
CA GLY A 456 8.69 11.38 -4.55
C GLY A 456 8.78 9.91 -4.10
N SER A 457 8.91 8.96 -5.02
CA SER A 457 9.19 7.54 -4.72
C SER A 457 10.64 7.21 -5.04
N SER A 458 11.54 7.61 -4.14
CA SER A 458 12.95 7.24 -4.20
C SER A 458 13.37 6.42 -2.99
N GLN A 459 14.34 5.55 -3.18
CA GLN A 459 14.97 4.76 -2.13
C GLN A 459 16.49 4.91 -2.23
N SER A 460 17.19 4.88 -1.10
CA SER A 460 18.64 5.02 -1.07
C SER A 460 19.27 3.93 -0.20
N GLU A 461 20.28 3.27 -0.71
CA GLU A 461 21.12 2.33 0.03
C GLU A 461 22.58 2.80 0.04
N ILE A 462 23.24 2.61 1.17
CA ILE A 462 24.63 3.04 1.39
C ILE A 462 25.52 1.80 1.40
N PHE A 463 26.58 1.79 0.61
CA PHE A 463 27.55 0.71 0.53
C PHE A 463 28.87 1.18 1.14
N THR A 464 29.38 0.40 2.09
CA THR A 464 30.65 0.67 2.77
C THR A 464 31.55 -0.56 2.68
N ASN A 465 32.83 -0.40 3.00
CA ASN A 465 33.79 -1.50 3.06
C ASN A 465 33.42 -2.61 4.07
N THR A 466 32.56 -2.32 5.05
CA THR A 466 32.06 -3.28 6.04
C THR A 466 30.68 -3.85 5.71
N ASP A 467 30.01 -3.27 4.72
CA ASP A 467 28.63 -3.58 4.32
C ASP A 467 28.51 -3.44 2.79
N ASP A 468 29.29 -4.26 2.10
CA ASP A 468 29.40 -4.37 0.64
C ASP A 468 28.55 -5.53 0.08
N GLY A 469 27.79 -6.20 0.95
CA GLY A 469 26.89 -7.28 0.59
C GLY A 469 25.77 -6.84 -0.37
N PRO A 470 25.12 -7.80 -1.06
CA PRO A 470 24.04 -7.50 -1.97
C PRO A 470 22.85 -6.85 -1.24
N LYS A 471 22.40 -5.69 -1.73
CA LYS A 471 21.25 -4.94 -1.19
C LYS A 471 20.09 -4.93 -2.15
N THR A 472 18.87 -5.01 -1.64
CA THR A 472 17.65 -5.07 -2.45
C THR A 472 16.92 -3.73 -2.44
N LEU A 473 16.50 -3.28 -3.62
CA LEU A 473 15.64 -2.11 -3.82
C LEU A 473 14.36 -2.56 -4.52
N LYS A 474 13.21 -2.21 -3.96
CA LYS A 474 11.89 -2.67 -4.44
C LYS A 474 11.20 -1.55 -5.18
N ILE A 475 10.84 -1.73 -6.44
CA ILE A 475 10.08 -0.74 -7.20
C ILE A 475 8.70 -0.56 -6.55
N GLN A 476 8.27 0.69 -6.38
CA GLN A 476 7.03 1.05 -5.68
C GLN A 476 5.93 1.53 -6.62
N THR A 477 6.25 1.79 -7.90
CA THR A 477 5.29 2.31 -8.86
C THR A 477 4.40 1.20 -9.44
N LEU A 478 3.11 1.53 -9.62
CA LEU A 478 2.07 0.62 -10.11
C LEU A 478 2.37 0.03 -11.49
N TYR A 479 2.10 -1.28 -11.61
CA TYR A 479 2.12 -2.08 -12.83
C TYR A 479 1.08 -1.56 -13.85
N ARG A 480 1.43 -0.60 -14.72
CA ARG A 480 0.82 -0.29 -16.05
C ARG A 480 1.25 1.03 -16.71
N ARG A 481 2.14 1.84 -16.10
CA ARG A 481 2.67 3.05 -16.76
C ARG A 481 3.82 2.68 -17.70
N TYR A 482 3.49 2.20 -18.90
CA TYR A 482 4.41 1.58 -19.87
C TYR A 482 5.58 2.46 -20.37
N ASN A 483 5.55 3.78 -20.15
CA ASN A 483 6.55 4.70 -20.70
C ASN A 483 7.65 5.11 -19.71
N ASP A 484 7.60 4.65 -18.46
CA ASP A 484 8.51 5.10 -17.41
C ASP A 484 9.53 4.03 -17.03
N THR A 485 10.79 4.29 -17.30
CA THR A 485 11.91 3.42 -16.92
C THR A 485 12.50 3.87 -15.59
N ALA A 486 12.57 2.98 -14.60
CA ALA A 486 13.31 3.24 -13.38
C ALA A 486 14.81 3.43 -13.68
N SER A 487 15.49 4.21 -12.86
CA SER A 487 16.93 4.46 -13.00
C SER A 487 17.62 4.45 -11.64
N LEU A 488 18.87 4.01 -11.62
CA LEU A 488 19.76 4.13 -10.48
C LEU A 488 20.64 5.35 -10.67
N ARG A 489 20.77 6.15 -9.61
CA ARG A 489 21.79 7.20 -9.51
C ARG A 489 22.80 6.79 -8.44
N LEU A 490 24.04 6.65 -8.86
CA LEU A 490 25.16 6.30 -7.98
C LEU A 490 25.88 7.60 -7.59
N THR A 491 26.27 7.67 -6.32
CA THR A 491 27.19 8.66 -5.77
C THR A 491 28.42 7.91 -5.30
N LEU A 492 29.57 8.17 -5.91
CA LEU A 492 30.81 7.42 -5.73
C LEU A 492 31.92 8.31 -5.20
N GLU A 493 32.90 7.69 -4.53
CA GLU A 493 34.14 8.38 -4.16
C GLU A 493 35.08 8.45 -5.38
N PRO A 494 35.54 9.64 -5.79
CA PRO A 494 36.29 9.82 -7.03
C PRO A 494 37.67 9.14 -7.03
N GLU A 495 38.26 8.89 -5.87
CA GLU A 495 39.55 8.17 -5.75
C GLU A 495 39.41 6.67 -6.04
N CYS A 496 38.18 6.14 -5.95
CA CYS A 496 37.89 4.72 -6.02
C CYS A 496 37.33 4.31 -7.40
N ILE A 497 37.59 3.05 -7.75
CA ILE A 497 36.98 2.35 -8.89
C ILE A 497 36.01 1.35 -8.27
N TYR A 498 34.82 1.25 -8.86
CA TYR A 498 33.76 0.37 -8.40
C TYR A 498 33.39 -0.63 -9.49
N THR A 499 33.12 -1.86 -9.04
CA THR A 499 32.47 -2.90 -9.82
C THR A 499 31.02 -3.00 -9.34
N VAL A 500 30.09 -2.70 -10.23
CA VAL A 500 28.65 -2.69 -9.95
C VAL A 500 28.02 -3.88 -10.63
N ASN A 501 27.45 -4.79 -9.85
CA ASN A 501 26.73 -5.96 -10.32
C ASN A 501 25.24 -5.79 -10.01
N ILE A 502 24.41 -5.76 -11.04
CA ILE A 502 22.96 -5.59 -10.92
C ILE A 502 22.28 -6.87 -11.38
N GLN A 503 21.46 -7.41 -10.48
CA GLN A 503 20.72 -8.64 -10.71
C GLN A 503 19.23 -8.40 -10.44
N PRO A 504 18.32 -9.13 -11.12
CA PRO A 504 16.93 -9.17 -10.69
C PRO A 504 16.87 -9.72 -9.26
N GLY A 505 15.92 -9.22 -8.46
CA GLY A 505 15.74 -9.75 -7.10
C GLY A 505 15.39 -11.24 -7.07
N GLY A 506 15.55 -11.84 -5.89
CA GLY A 506 15.26 -13.26 -5.67
C GLY A 506 13.79 -13.61 -5.94
N ILE A 507 13.51 -14.89 -6.16
CA ILE A 507 12.16 -15.39 -6.43
C ILE A 507 11.18 -14.97 -5.31
N ILE A 508 11.60 -15.07 -4.05
CA ILE A 508 10.79 -14.68 -2.88
C ILE A 508 10.43 -13.18 -2.93
N ASP A 509 11.38 -12.30 -3.24
CA ASP A 509 11.12 -10.87 -3.32
C ASP A 509 10.22 -10.50 -4.50
N LYS A 510 10.38 -11.17 -5.65
CA LYS A 510 9.48 -10.99 -6.80
C LYS A 510 8.05 -11.41 -6.46
N ILE A 511 7.89 -12.56 -5.81
CA ILE A 511 6.59 -13.03 -5.31
C ILE A 511 6.03 -12.01 -4.31
N SER A 512 6.84 -11.52 -3.38
CA SER A 512 6.43 -10.50 -2.41
C SER A 512 5.91 -9.21 -3.08
N CYS A 513 6.62 -8.68 -4.08
CA CYS A 513 6.18 -7.48 -4.81
C CYS A 513 4.89 -7.75 -5.60
N ARG A 514 4.79 -8.94 -6.22
CA ARG A 514 3.58 -9.30 -6.97
C ARG A 514 2.37 -9.50 -6.07
N ILE A 515 2.55 -10.13 -4.90
CA ILE A 515 1.50 -10.22 -3.88
C ILE A 515 1.09 -8.80 -3.46
N ARG A 516 2.03 -7.94 -3.08
CA ARG A 516 1.74 -6.55 -2.70
C ARG A 516 0.86 -5.83 -3.71
N ASP A 517 1.16 -5.96 -5.01
CA ASP A 517 0.51 -5.18 -6.07
C ASP A 517 -0.75 -5.83 -6.65
N ARG A 518 -0.86 -7.16 -6.61
CA ARG A 518 -1.88 -7.92 -7.36
C ARG A 518 -2.73 -8.88 -6.53
N TRP A 519 -2.44 -9.04 -5.24
CA TRP A 519 -3.30 -9.86 -4.36
C TRP A 519 -4.80 -9.48 -4.38
N PRO A 520 -5.22 -8.22 -4.64
CA PRO A 520 -6.65 -7.89 -4.69
C PRO A 520 -7.43 -8.62 -5.80
N LEU A 521 -6.73 -9.09 -6.83
CA LEU A 521 -7.32 -9.84 -7.94
C LEU A 521 -7.68 -11.27 -7.54
N LEU A 522 -7.04 -11.79 -6.50
CA LEU A 522 -7.10 -13.20 -6.12
C LEU A 522 -8.49 -13.64 -5.69
N TYR A 523 -9.21 -12.78 -4.96
CA TYR A 523 -10.58 -13.06 -4.55
C TYR A 523 -11.50 -13.31 -5.75
N MET A 524 -11.44 -12.44 -6.75
CA MET A 524 -12.23 -12.54 -7.98
C MET A 524 -11.84 -13.78 -8.80
N ALA A 525 -10.54 -14.07 -8.88
CA ALA A 525 -10.01 -15.25 -9.56
C ALA A 525 -10.50 -16.56 -8.91
N ILE A 526 -10.51 -16.63 -7.58
CA ILE A 526 -11.01 -17.81 -6.83
C ILE A 526 -12.51 -18.00 -7.07
N ILE A 527 -13.32 -16.94 -6.95
CA ILE A 527 -14.77 -17.01 -7.19
C ILE A 527 -15.07 -17.41 -8.64
N SER A 528 -14.36 -16.84 -9.62
CA SER A 528 -14.48 -17.21 -11.04
C SER A 528 -14.19 -18.70 -11.26
N LEU A 529 -13.11 -19.23 -10.70
CA LEU A 529 -12.74 -20.65 -10.83
C LEU A 529 -13.73 -21.60 -10.15
N LEU A 530 -14.17 -21.29 -8.92
CA LEU A 530 -15.15 -22.11 -8.21
C LEU A 530 -16.49 -22.14 -8.96
N LEU A 531 -16.93 -21.03 -9.53
CA LEU A 531 -18.13 -20.96 -10.37
C LEU A 531 -17.98 -21.79 -11.65
N LEU A 532 -16.77 -21.78 -12.24
CA LEU A 532 -16.45 -22.60 -13.40
C LEU A 532 -16.47 -24.10 -13.08
N PHE A 533 -15.95 -24.50 -11.90
CA PHE A 533 -16.00 -25.88 -11.42
C PHE A 533 -17.44 -26.36 -11.21
N VAL A 534 -18.29 -25.54 -10.57
CA VAL A 534 -19.72 -25.84 -10.43
C VAL A 534 -20.38 -26.03 -11.81
N SER A 535 -20.10 -25.14 -12.77
CA SER A 535 -20.65 -25.26 -14.12
C SER A 535 -20.22 -26.55 -14.84
N MET A 536 -18.94 -26.91 -14.76
CA MET A 536 -18.43 -28.14 -15.39
C MET A 536 -19.05 -29.41 -14.78
N ARG A 537 -19.40 -29.38 -13.49
CA ARG A 537 -20.07 -30.50 -12.82
C ARG A 537 -21.56 -30.60 -13.17
N ILE A 538 -22.25 -29.47 -13.40
CA ILE A 538 -23.67 -29.45 -13.82
C ILE A 538 -23.87 -30.07 -15.21
N HIS A 539 -22.92 -29.90 -16.14
CA HIS A 539 -22.97 -30.50 -17.47
C HIS A 539 -21.64 -31.17 -17.83
N TYR A 540 -21.50 -32.43 -17.43
CA TYR A 540 -20.34 -33.27 -17.69
C TYR A 540 -20.41 -33.86 -19.13
N ASN A 541 -19.83 -33.16 -20.11
CA ASN A 541 -19.76 -33.60 -21.52
C ASN A 541 -18.53 -33.03 -22.25
N SER A 542 -18.42 -33.22 -23.58
CA SER A 542 -17.31 -32.78 -24.46
C SER A 542 -16.90 -31.29 -24.38
N ASP A 543 -17.69 -30.43 -23.73
CA ASP A 543 -17.47 -28.99 -23.62
C ASP A 543 -16.48 -28.57 -22.52
N THR A 544 -15.98 -29.51 -21.72
CA THR A 544 -14.99 -29.25 -20.66
C THR A 544 -13.66 -28.73 -21.22
N LEU A 545 -13.14 -29.38 -22.26
CA LEU A 545 -11.87 -29.02 -22.88
C LEU A 545 -11.92 -27.65 -23.58
N PRO A 546 -12.97 -27.31 -24.37
CA PRO A 546 -13.20 -25.94 -24.83
C PRO A 546 -13.29 -24.90 -23.70
N THR A 547 -13.98 -25.21 -22.61
CA THR A 547 -14.14 -24.29 -21.47
C THR A 547 -12.79 -23.97 -20.81
N ILE A 548 -11.95 -24.99 -20.62
CA ILE A 548 -10.59 -24.83 -20.09
C ILE A 548 -9.74 -24.00 -21.06
N ALA A 549 -9.78 -24.31 -22.36
CA ALA A 549 -9.02 -23.59 -23.38
C ALA A 549 -9.38 -22.10 -23.44
N VAL A 550 -10.68 -21.76 -23.45
CA VAL A 550 -11.16 -20.38 -23.41
C VAL A 550 -10.70 -19.67 -22.14
N THR A 551 -10.78 -20.34 -20.99
CA THR A 551 -10.36 -19.74 -19.71
C THR A 551 -8.84 -19.47 -19.68
N ILE A 552 -8.02 -20.37 -20.24
CA ILE A 552 -6.57 -20.14 -20.38
C ILE A 552 -6.31 -18.95 -21.30
N ILE A 553 -6.97 -18.87 -22.46
CA ILE A 553 -6.84 -17.75 -23.40
C ILE A 553 -7.23 -16.42 -22.72
N LEU A 554 -8.39 -16.37 -22.05
CA LEU A 554 -8.83 -15.19 -21.31
C LEU A 554 -7.85 -14.80 -20.20
N SER A 555 -7.29 -15.76 -19.48
CA SER A 555 -6.29 -15.49 -18.43
C SER A 555 -5.04 -14.81 -18.98
N PHE A 556 -4.61 -15.19 -20.20
CA PHE A 556 -3.48 -14.59 -20.89
C PHE A 556 -3.81 -13.19 -21.40
N VAL A 557 -4.98 -13.03 -22.05
CA VAL A 557 -5.48 -11.74 -22.57
C VAL A 557 -5.61 -10.71 -21.43
N PHE A 558 -6.12 -11.12 -20.28
CA PHE A 558 -6.27 -10.24 -19.11
C PHE A 558 -5.00 -10.11 -18.27
N ASN A 559 -3.92 -10.82 -18.60
CA ASN A 559 -2.64 -10.83 -17.87
C ASN A 559 -2.81 -11.21 -16.38
N VAL A 560 -3.62 -12.24 -16.12
CA VAL A 560 -3.92 -12.78 -14.77
C VAL A 560 -3.59 -14.27 -14.62
N THR A 561 -2.84 -14.86 -15.55
CA THR A 561 -2.50 -16.29 -15.53
C THR A 561 -1.82 -16.73 -14.23
N TYR A 562 -0.94 -15.92 -13.66
CA TYR A 562 -0.24 -16.25 -12.41
C TYR A 562 -1.19 -16.26 -11.20
N GLU A 563 -2.08 -15.28 -11.16
CA GLU A 563 -3.11 -15.12 -10.14
C GLU A 563 -4.11 -16.28 -10.20
N MET A 564 -4.44 -16.75 -11.41
CA MET A 564 -5.26 -17.95 -11.62
C MET A 564 -4.55 -19.23 -11.14
N CYS A 565 -3.24 -19.39 -11.38
CA CYS A 565 -2.48 -20.52 -10.83
C CYS A 565 -2.46 -20.51 -9.30
N ILE A 566 -2.24 -19.35 -8.67
CA ILE A 566 -2.30 -19.23 -7.21
C ILE A 566 -3.71 -19.54 -6.71
N ALA A 567 -4.75 -19.02 -7.36
CA ALA A 567 -6.13 -19.30 -7.00
C ALA A 567 -6.43 -20.81 -7.05
N LEU A 568 -5.96 -21.53 -8.08
CA LEU A 568 -6.05 -23.00 -8.15
C LEU A 568 -5.33 -23.68 -6.98
N CYS A 569 -4.11 -23.26 -6.64
CA CYS A 569 -3.39 -23.81 -5.50
C CYS A 569 -4.13 -23.55 -4.17
N ILE A 570 -4.69 -22.36 -3.98
CA ILE A 570 -5.46 -22.02 -2.78
C ILE A 570 -6.73 -22.87 -2.71
N ILE A 571 -7.46 -23.03 -3.81
CA ILE A 571 -8.65 -23.90 -3.86
C ILE A 571 -8.26 -25.35 -3.53
N GLY A 572 -7.17 -25.86 -4.11
CA GLY A 572 -6.68 -27.22 -3.84
C GLY A 572 -6.25 -27.44 -2.39
N ILE A 573 -5.45 -26.53 -1.82
CA ILE A 573 -5.05 -26.57 -0.41
C ILE A 573 -6.26 -26.44 0.50
N SER A 574 -7.23 -25.59 0.16
CA SER A 574 -8.47 -25.44 0.92
C SER A 574 -9.31 -26.70 0.86
N ALA A 575 -9.42 -27.36 -0.30
CA ALA A 575 -10.12 -28.63 -0.44
C ALA A 575 -9.49 -29.72 0.44
N ILE A 576 -8.16 -29.88 0.39
CA ILE A 576 -7.43 -30.81 1.25
C ILE A 576 -7.63 -30.46 2.72
N GLY A 577 -7.52 -29.18 3.08
CA GLY A 577 -7.71 -28.70 4.45
C GLY A 577 -9.12 -28.97 4.98
N VAL A 578 -10.15 -28.83 4.15
CA VAL A 578 -11.54 -29.18 4.49
C VAL A 578 -11.68 -30.68 4.67
N CYS A 579 -11.14 -31.51 3.76
CA CYS A 579 -11.15 -32.97 3.92
C CYS A 579 -10.46 -33.40 5.22
N CYS A 580 -9.28 -32.87 5.53
CA CYS A 580 -8.60 -33.13 6.81
C CYS A 580 -9.43 -32.66 8.01
N SER A 581 -10.06 -31.48 7.92
CA SER A 581 -10.88 -30.94 9.01
C SER A 581 -12.13 -31.79 9.26
N VAL A 582 -12.76 -32.29 8.19
CA VAL A 582 -13.89 -33.23 8.30
C VAL A 582 -13.46 -34.50 9.02
N VAL A 583 -12.32 -35.09 8.65
CA VAL A 583 -11.81 -36.34 9.24
C VAL A 583 -11.41 -36.17 10.71
N PHE A 584 -10.66 -35.12 11.04
CA PHE A 584 -10.01 -35.00 12.36
C PHE A 584 -10.74 -34.07 13.33
N LEU A 585 -11.50 -33.09 12.84
CA LEU A 585 -12.15 -32.06 13.64
C LEU A 585 -13.67 -32.20 13.66
N GLY A 586 -14.25 -33.18 12.97
CA GLY A 586 -15.70 -33.42 12.92
C GLY A 586 -16.34 -33.54 14.32
N SER A 587 -15.80 -34.43 15.16
CA SER A 587 -16.27 -34.65 16.53
C SER A 587 -16.07 -33.43 17.44
N VAL A 588 -14.98 -32.68 17.24
CA VAL A 588 -14.68 -31.45 17.98
C VAL A 588 -15.66 -30.34 17.59
N ALA A 589 -15.92 -30.17 16.30
CA ALA A 589 -16.86 -29.17 15.78
C ALA A 589 -18.28 -29.44 16.27
N HIS A 590 -18.72 -30.71 16.26
CA HIS A 590 -19.99 -31.12 16.82
C HIS A 590 -20.06 -30.79 18.33
N GLY A 591 -19.02 -31.15 19.10
CA GLY A 591 -18.95 -30.82 20.52
C GLY A 591 -18.97 -29.32 20.82
N ILE A 592 -18.35 -28.49 19.98
CA ILE A 592 -18.41 -27.02 20.08
C ILE A 592 -19.83 -26.54 19.82
N ALA A 593 -20.49 -27.04 18.77
CA ALA A 593 -21.86 -26.67 18.43
C ALA A 593 -22.84 -27.00 19.57
N VAL A 594 -22.75 -28.20 20.14
CA VAL A 594 -23.57 -28.62 21.29
C VAL A 594 -23.34 -27.72 22.51
N ARG A 595 -22.07 -27.41 22.85
CA ARG A 595 -21.74 -26.53 23.99
C ARG A 595 -22.22 -25.11 23.78
N PHE A 596 -22.11 -24.59 22.55
CA PHE A 596 -22.62 -23.27 22.21
C PHE A 596 -24.14 -23.21 22.37
N LEU A 597 -24.84 -24.20 21.84
CA LEU A 597 -26.30 -24.27 21.89
C LEU A 597 -26.83 -24.45 23.32
N ALA A 598 -26.13 -25.25 24.14
CA ALA A 598 -26.41 -25.38 25.57
C ALA A 598 -26.30 -24.04 26.31
N ARG A 599 -25.29 -23.23 25.99
CA ARG A 599 -25.11 -21.90 26.59
C ARG A 599 -26.09 -20.87 26.05
N ALA A 600 -26.38 -20.88 24.75
CA ALA A 600 -27.23 -19.90 24.10
C ALA A 600 -28.71 -20.06 24.47
N ILE A 601 -29.18 -21.31 24.59
CA ILE A 601 -30.58 -21.63 24.89
C ILE A 601 -30.77 -22.01 26.37
N THR A 602 -29.69 -21.99 27.18
CA THR A 602 -29.67 -22.44 28.58
C THR A 602 -30.17 -23.89 28.78
N PHE A 603 -29.97 -24.74 27.78
CA PHE A 603 -30.31 -26.16 27.82
C PHE A 603 -29.16 -27.02 28.34
N SER A 604 -29.49 -28.25 28.78
CA SER A 604 -28.46 -29.24 29.06
C SER A 604 -27.72 -29.63 27.77
N VAL A 605 -26.49 -30.11 27.93
CA VAL A 605 -25.67 -30.63 26.83
C VAL A 605 -26.39 -31.76 26.07
N THR A 606 -27.16 -32.59 26.79
CA THR A 606 -27.93 -33.71 26.20
C THR A 606 -29.10 -33.25 25.34
N TRP A 607 -29.88 -32.27 25.80
CA TRP A 607 -30.97 -31.68 24.99
C TRP A 607 -30.42 -30.92 23.78
N SER A 608 -29.25 -30.30 23.94
CA SER A 608 -28.58 -29.56 22.87
C SER A 608 -28.05 -30.48 21.77
N ASP A 609 -27.53 -31.65 22.15
CA ASP A 609 -27.10 -32.69 21.20
C ASP A 609 -28.27 -33.28 20.43
N TRP A 610 -29.38 -33.56 21.13
CA TRP A 610 -30.62 -34.02 20.48
C TRP A 610 -31.18 -32.97 19.51
N LEU A 611 -31.20 -31.70 19.91
CA LEU A 611 -31.67 -30.60 19.05
C LEU A 611 -30.79 -30.44 17.81
N LEU A 612 -29.46 -30.47 17.95
CA LEU A 612 -28.52 -30.34 16.83
C LEU A 612 -28.68 -31.49 15.82
N ASN A 613 -28.83 -32.72 16.32
CA ASN A 613 -29.09 -33.89 15.48
C ASN A 613 -30.46 -33.82 14.79
N GLY A 614 -31.50 -33.33 15.47
CA GLY A 614 -32.82 -33.10 14.88
C GLY A 614 -32.82 -31.99 13.83
N LEU A 615 -32.12 -30.89 14.08
CA LEU A 615 -31.94 -29.78 13.15
C LEU A 615 -31.22 -30.23 11.87
N ASN A 616 -30.17 -31.04 11.98
CA ASN A 616 -29.46 -31.58 10.82
C ASN A 616 -30.32 -32.55 9.98
N GLN A 617 -31.35 -33.17 10.55
CA GLN A 617 -32.30 -34.03 9.83
C GLN A 617 -33.45 -33.25 9.20
N LEU A 618 -33.71 -32.01 9.64
CA LEU A 618 -34.83 -31.18 9.21
C LEU A 618 -34.35 -29.85 8.61
N PRO A 619 -33.88 -29.86 7.34
CA PRO A 619 -33.28 -28.70 6.66
C PRO A 619 -34.19 -27.47 6.54
N LEU A 620 -35.52 -27.68 6.55
CA LEU A 620 -36.48 -26.58 6.57
C LEU A 620 -36.46 -25.83 7.91
N ILE A 621 -36.37 -26.56 9.02
CA ILE A 621 -36.39 -25.97 10.37
C ILE A 621 -35.10 -25.19 10.63
N THR A 622 -33.94 -25.74 10.23
CA THR A 622 -32.66 -25.01 10.32
C THR A 622 -32.68 -23.73 9.50
N THR A 623 -33.23 -23.80 8.29
CA THR A 623 -33.35 -22.61 7.42
C THR A 623 -34.22 -21.54 8.09
N VAL A 624 -35.39 -21.91 8.61
CA VAL A 624 -36.29 -20.97 9.32
C VAL A 624 -35.60 -20.37 10.56
N PHE A 625 -34.88 -21.18 11.33
CA PHE A 625 -34.13 -20.72 12.49
C PHE A 625 -33.06 -19.67 12.11
N ILE A 626 -32.22 -19.95 11.12
CA ILE A 626 -31.18 -19.00 10.66
C ILE A 626 -31.82 -17.71 10.15
N LEU A 627 -32.87 -17.81 9.34
CA LEU A 627 -33.57 -16.63 8.81
C LEU A 627 -34.23 -15.81 9.92
N SER A 628 -34.66 -16.42 11.02
CA SER A 628 -35.20 -15.71 12.19
C SER A 628 -34.14 -14.95 13.00
N LEU A 629 -32.86 -15.34 12.91
CA LEU A 629 -31.75 -14.67 13.60
C LEU A 629 -31.27 -13.41 12.86
N ILE A 630 -31.46 -13.34 11.54
CA ILE A 630 -30.93 -12.23 10.72
C ILE A 630 -31.53 -10.87 11.14
N PRO A 631 -32.86 -10.71 11.35
CA PRO A 631 -33.43 -9.43 11.76
C PRO A 631 -32.97 -8.94 13.13
N THR A 632 -32.61 -9.85 14.04
CA THR A 632 -32.18 -9.53 15.41
C THR A 632 -30.67 -9.28 15.52
N THR A 633 -29.88 -9.73 14.53
CA THR A 633 -28.42 -9.63 14.53
C THR A 633 -27.91 -8.94 13.25
N CYS A 634 -27.36 -9.70 12.30
CA CYS A 634 -26.98 -9.24 10.97
C CYS A 634 -26.98 -10.41 9.98
N GLY A 635 -27.20 -10.13 8.69
CA GLY A 635 -27.19 -11.13 7.63
C GLY A 635 -25.84 -11.85 7.53
N ALA A 636 -24.76 -11.11 7.74
CA ALA A 636 -23.40 -11.62 7.76
C ALA A 636 -23.18 -12.74 8.80
N LEU A 637 -23.78 -12.63 10.00
CA LEU A 637 -23.71 -13.69 11.01
C LEU A 637 -24.50 -14.92 10.54
N GLY A 638 -25.69 -14.71 9.95
CA GLY A 638 -26.53 -15.77 9.41
C GLY A 638 -25.81 -16.62 8.35
N VAL A 639 -25.07 -15.98 7.42
CA VAL A 639 -24.31 -16.73 6.41
C VAL A 639 -23.10 -17.47 6.99
N LEU A 640 -22.41 -16.92 8.01
CA LEU A 640 -21.32 -17.64 8.68
C LEU A 640 -21.81 -18.86 9.48
N ILE A 641 -22.95 -18.72 10.17
CA ILE A 641 -23.63 -19.86 10.83
C ILE A 641 -24.04 -20.90 9.78
N SER A 642 -24.59 -20.46 8.66
CA SER A 642 -24.94 -21.33 7.54
C SER A 642 -23.75 -22.13 7.00
N VAL A 643 -22.60 -21.48 6.78
CA VAL A 643 -21.36 -22.16 6.36
C VAL A 643 -20.93 -23.18 7.42
N PHE A 644 -21.00 -22.84 8.71
CA PHE A 644 -20.68 -23.78 9.79
C PHE A 644 -21.62 -25.00 9.83
N LEU A 645 -22.92 -24.81 9.62
CA LEU A 645 -23.88 -25.91 9.54
C LEU A 645 -23.67 -26.77 8.29
N TYR A 646 -23.30 -26.16 7.16
CA TYR A 646 -22.88 -26.90 5.98
C TYR A 646 -21.67 -27.79 6.31
N PHE A 647 -20.66 -27.26 7.02
CA PHE A 647 -19.51 -28.05 7.45
C PHE A 647 -19.93 -29.29 8.27
N LEU A 648 -20.85 -29.16 9.22
CA LEU A 648 -21.38 -30.31 9.97
C LEU A 648 -22.09 -31.33 9.08
N LYS A 649 -22.86 -30.85 8.08
CA LYS A 649 -23.48 -31.72 7.08
C LYS A 649 -22.43 -32.49 6.26
N LEU A 650 -21.34 -31.84 5.87
CA LEU A 650 -20.23 -32.47 5.15
C LEU A 650 -19.55 -33.55 5.99
N THR A 651 -19.34 -33.30 7.29
CA THR A 651 -18.81 -34.29 8.23
C THR A 651 -19.67 -35.54 8.28
N ARG A 652 -20.99 -35.38 8.44
CA ARG A 652 -21.92 -36.51 8.50
C ARG A 652 -21.93 -37.33 7.23
N MET A 653 -21.98 -36.68 6.05
CA MET A 653 -21.91 -37.39 4.76
C MET A 653 -20.61 -38.19 4.60
N TYR A 654 -19.50 -37.69 5.16
CA TYR A 654 -18.22 -38.39 5.13
C TYR A 654 -18.14 -39.54 6.16
N GLU A 655 -18.72 -39.36 7.35
CA GLU A 655 -18.88 -40.43 8.35
C GLU A 655 -19.70 -41.59 7.77
N ASP A 656 -20.85 -41.30 7.13
CA ASP A 656 -21.70 -42.30 6.47
C ASP A 656 -20.90 -43.07 5.39
N TYR A 657 -20.04 -42.36 4.63
CA TYR A 657 -19.18 -42.96 3.60
C TYR A 657 -18.06 -43.84 4.20
N LEU A 658 -17.41 -43.40 5.27
CA LEU A 658 -16.42 -44.22 5.99
C LEU A 658 -17.06 -45.46 6.60
N GLU A 659 -18.26 -45.34 7.16
CA GLU A 659 -19.00 -46.46 7.71
C GLU A 659 -19.33 -47.47 6.61
N ASP A 660 -19.79 -47.03 5.44
CA ASP A 660 -20.06 -47.92 4.31
C ASP A 660 -18.77 -48.61 3.79
N ILE A 661 -17.62 -47.93 3.76
CA ILE A 661 -16.31 -48.52 3.41
C ILE A 661 -15.84 -49.52 4.47
N LEU A 662 -15.90 -49.16 5.76
CA LEU A 662 -15.47 -50.03 6.86
C LEU A 662 -16.36 -51.27 6.98
N MET A 663 -17.63 -51.15 6.60
CA MET A 663 -18.57 -52.26 6.58
C MET A 663 -18.46 -53.10 5.30
N ALA A 664 -17.79 -52.64 4.23
CA ALA A 664 -17.62 -53.41 2.99
C ALA A 664 -16.81 -54.72 3.17
N PRO A 665 -15.69 -54.76 3.92
CA PRO A 665 -14.99 -56.02 4.24
C PRO A 665 -15.82 -57.02 5.05
N LEU A 666 -16.75 -56.53 5.89
CA LEU A 666 -17.61 -57.37 6.73
C LEU A 666 -18.75 -58.05 5.94
N GLN A 667 -19.00 -57.62 4.71
CA GLN A 667 -19.98 -58.24 3.80
C GLN A 667 -19.51 -59.58 3.22
N HIS A 668 -18.26 -60.00 3.47
CA HIS A 668 -17.75 -61.33 3.13
C HIS A 668 -18.24 -62.46 4.05
N PHE A 669 -18.84 -62.15 5.21
CA PHE A 669 -19.48 -63.14 6.08
C PHE A 669 -20.94 -63.39 5.64
N ASP A 670 -21.23 -64.62 5.23
CA ASP A 670 -22.50 -65.03 4.57
C ASP A 670 -23.79 -64.71 5.36
N TRP A 671 -23.70 -64.52 6.67
CA TRP A 671 -24.85 -64.15 7.51
C TRP A 671 -25.32 -62.70 7.29
N PHE A 672 -24.40 -61.76 7.06
CA PHE A 672 -24.74 -60.34 6.82
C PHE A 672 -25.26 -60.08 5.40
N LYS A 673 -24.90 -60.93 4.44
CA LYS A 673 -25.35 -60.86 3.05
C LYS A 673 -26.87 -60.96 2.93
N ARG A 674 -27.51 -61.86 3.68
CA ARG A 674 -28.99 -62.06 3.62
C ARG A 674 -29.79 -60.93 4.25
N LEU A 675 -29.22 -60.17 5.19
CA LEU A 675 -29.92 -59.07 5.86
C LEU A 675 -29.90 -57.77 5.02
N LYS A 676 -28.81 -57.49 4.28
CA LYS A 676 -28.65 -56.25 3.47
C LYS A 676 -29.15 -56.38 2.03
N ILE A 677 -29.23 -57.58 1.45
CA ILE A 677 -29.80 -57.82 0.09
C ILE A 677 -31.28 -57.43 0.00
N ARG A 678 -32.01 -57.36 1.13
CA ARG A 678 -33.41 -56.88 1.14
C ARG A 678 -33.54 -55.35 1.16
N ILE A 679 -32.43 -54.60 1.28
CA ILE A 679 -32.44 -53.14 1.46
C ILE A 679 -31.67 -52.39 0.36
N LYS A 680 -30.59 -52.95 -0.23
CA LYS A 680 -29.83 -52.30 -1.32
C LYS A 680 -30.15 -52.95 -2.67
N SER A 681 -31.22 -52.52 -3.33
CA SER A 681 -31.31 -52.53 -4.79
C SER A 681 -31.23 -51.07 -5.26
N GLU A 682 -30.19 -50.74 -6.03
CA GLU A 682 -29.99 -49.50 -6.83
C GLU A 682 -29.09 -48.34 -6.35
N GLU A 683 -28.05 -48.53 -5.52
CA GLU A 683 -27.00 -47.48 -5.41
C GLU A 683 -25.59 -48.05 -5.63
N ASN A 684 -25.01 -47.72 -6.80
CA ASN A 684 -23.61 -47.96 -7.17
C ASN A 684 -22.68 -47.16 -6.25
N ASP A 685 -21.61 -47.78 -5.72
CA ASP A 685 -20.57 -47.15 -4.89
C ASP A 685 -19.89 -45.92 -5.54
N GLY A 686 -19.94 -45.80 -6.89
CA GLY A 686 -19.47 -44.60 -7.61
C GLY A 686 -20.30 -43.33 -7.35
N SER A 687 -21.56 -43.45 -6.92
CA SER A 687 -22.49 -42.33 -6.76
C SER A 687 -22.26 -41.51 -5.47
N ILE A 688 -21.78 -42.13 -4.40
CA ILE A 688 -21.61 -41.48 -3.09
C ILE A 688 -20.37 -40.58 -3.09
N SER A 689 -19.25 -41.09 -3.64
CA SER A 689 -18.01 -40.32 -3.76
C SER A 689 -18.21 -39.06 -4.61
N GLU A 690 -18.90 -39.17 -5.76
CA GLU A 690 -19.23 -38.03 -6.61
C GLU A 690 -20.10 -36.98 -5.90
N ARG A 691 -21.09 -37.43 -5.10
CA ARG A 691 -21.93 -36.54 -4.29
C ARG A 691 -21.12 -35.77 -3.24
N ILE A 692 -20.11 -36.40 -2.61
CA ILE A 692 -19.21 -35.73 -1.66
C ILE A 692 -18.38 -34.66 -2.37
N TYR A 693 -17.82 -34.94 -3.55
CA TYR A 693 -17.07 -33.95 -4.33
C TYR A 693 -17.92 -32.74 -4.72
N ASP A 694 -19.18 -32.97 -5.12
CA ASP A 694 -20.10 -31.89 -5.48
C ASP A 694 -20.43 -30.99 -4.28
N HIS A 695 -20.67 -31.59 -3.11
CA HIS A 695 -20.88 -30.83 -1.88
C HIS A 695 -19.61 -30.12 -1.40
N LEU A 696 -18.42 -30.67 -1.64
CA LEU A 696 -17.15 -30.03 -1.32
C LEU A 696 -16.93 -28.77 -2.17
N ILE A 697 -17.19 -28.82 -3.48
CA ILE A 697 -17.06 -27.64 -4.37
C ILE A 697 -18.04 -26.53 -3.95
N LEU A 698 -19.30 -26.89 -3.68
CA LEU A 698 -20.31 -25.94 -3.21
C LEU A 698 -19.97 -25.36 -1.84
N PHE A 699 -19.43 -26.17 -0.93
CA PHE A 699 -18.96 -25.72 0.37
C PHE A 699 -17.81 -24.71 0.21
N LEU A 700 -16.81 -25.00 -0.62
CA LEU A 700 -15.73 -24.06 -0.91
C LEU A 700 -16.26 -22.76 -1.53
N LEU A 701 -17.19 -22.83 -2.48
CA LEU A 701 -17.84 -21.65 -3.05
C LEU A 701 -18.52 -20.81 -1.97
N CYS A 702 -19.27 -21.43 -1.06
CA CYS A 702 -19.92 -20.74 0.06
C CYS A 702 -18.89 -20.11 1.01
N CYS A 703 -17.83 -20.83 1.38
CA CYS A 703 -16.76 -20.34 2.24
C CYS A 703 -16.07 -19.09 1.68
N PHE A 704 -15.63 -19.14 0.42
CA PHE A 704 -14.99 -17.98 -0.21
C PHE A 704 -15.97 -16.83 -0.42
N THR A 705 -17.22 -17.12 -0.79
CA THR A 705 -18.27 -16.08 -0.94
C THR A 705 -18.59 -15.40 0.38
N ALA A 706 -18.47 -16.08 1.52
CA ALA A 706 -18.74 -15.53 2.84
C ALA A 706 -17.58 -14.71 3.45
N ILE A 707 -16.40 -14.64 2.82
CA ILE A 707 -15.26 -13.85 3.33
C ILE A 707 -15.64 -12.37 3.60
N PRO A 708 -16.36 -11.66 2.72
CA PRO A 708 -16.85 -10.29 2.96
C PRO A 708 -17.79 -10.14 4.17
N ALA A 709 -18.38 -11.24 4.69
CA ALA A 709 -19.23 -11.19 5.88
C ALA A 709 -18.42 -10.99 7.18
N ILE A 710 -17.13 -11.36 7.18
CA ILE A 710 -16.29 -11.35 8.40
C ILE A 710 -16.20 -9.94 9.02
N PRO A 711 -15.90 -8.85 8.28
CA PRO A 711 -15.80 -7.53 8.90
C PRO A 711 -17.12 -7.04 9.52
N SER A 712 -18.26 -7.29 8.88
CA SER A 712 -19.58 -6.95 9.43
C SER A 712 -19.82 -7.66 10.76
N VAL A 713 -19.49 -8.95 10.87
CA VAL A 713 -19.64 -9.72 12.12
C VAL A 713 -18.67 -9.24 13.20
N LEU A 714 -17.43 -8.87 12.84
CA LEU A 714 -16.47 -8.31 13.81
C LEU A 714 -16.95 -6.97 14.37
N VAL A 715 -17.49 -6.09 13.52
CA VAL A 715 -18.07 -4.80 13.95
C VAL A 715 -19.31 -5.01 14.81
N TRP A 716 -20.20 -5.91 14.40
CA TRP A 716 -21.37 -6.29 15.19
C TRP A 716 -20.98 -6.85 16.57
N ALA A 717 -20.09 -7.85 16.61
CA ALA A 717 -19.68 -8.51 17.85
C ALA A 717 -19.04 -7.54 18.84
N LYS A 718 -18.26 -6.58 18.33
CA LYS A 718 -17.66 -5.53 19.13
C LYS A 718 -18.69 -4.56 19.72
N ASN A 719 -19.74 -4.25 18.96
CA ASN A 719 -20.77 -3.29 19.34
C ASN A 719 -22.03 -3.94 19.93
N PHE A 720 -22.03 -5.26 20.10
CA PHE A 720 -23.17 -6.05 20.59
C PHE A 720 -23.75 -5.57 21.92
N SER A 721 -22.90 -5.03 22.81
CA SER A 721 -23.35 -4.47 24.10
C SER A 721 -24.19 -3.19 23.96
N TYR A 722 -24.08 -2.49 22.83
CA TYR A 722 -24.78 -1.23 22.58
C TYR A 722 -26.01 -1.43 21.69
N ASP A 723 -25.88 -2.23 20.64
CA ASP A 723 -26.98 -2.61 19.76
C ASP A 723 -26.83 -4.08 19.37
N MET A 724 -27.90 -4.86 19.57
CA MET A 724 -27.93 -6.27 19.19
C MET A 724 -28.01 -6.43 17.66
N ARG A 725 -28.46 -5.40 16.93
CA ARG A 725 -28.57 -5.41 15.47
C ARG A 725 -27.49 -4.53 14.82
N LEU A 726 -26.93 -5.00 13.71
CA LEU A 726 -26.05 -4.15 12.88
C LEU A 726 -26.89 -3.29 11.93
N SER A 727 -27.21 -2.06 12.34
CA SER A 727 -28.03 -1.12 11.56
C SER A 727 -27.34 -0.58 10.29
N THR A 728 -26.01 -0.58 10.27
CA THR A 728 -25.19 -0.08 9.16
C THR A 728 -24.83 -1.15 8.13
N GLU A 729 -25.40 -2.36 8.24
CA GLU A 729 -25.14 -3.45 7.28
C GLU A 729 -25.57 -3.05 5.86
N ASP A 730 -24.74 -3.37 4.87
CA ASP A 730 -25.04 -3.13 3.46
C ASP A 730 -26.31 -3.90 3.05
N PRO A 731 -27.38 -3.21 2.58
CA PRO A 731 -28.62 -3.86 2.19
C PRO A 731 -28.47 -4.90 1.08
N VAL A 732 -27.57 -4.68 0.12
CA VAL A 732 -27.32 -5.60 -0.99
C VAL A 732 -26.67 -6.88 -0.47
N LEU A 733 -25.69 -6.75 0.42
CA LEU A 733 -25.05 -7.90 1.05
C LEU A 733 -26.02 -8.62 1.98
N MET A 734 -26.81 -7.91 2.77
CA MET A 734 -27.83 -8.51 3.65
C MET A 734 -28.80 -9.40 2.87
N ILE A 735 -29.34 -8.93 1.74
CA ILE A 735 -30.21 -9.73 0.86
C ILE A 735 -29.45 -10.93 0.29
N SER A 736 -28.19 -10.74 -0.14
CA SER A 736 -27.35 -11.81 -0.66
C SER A 736 -27.10 -12.90 0.39
N TRP A 737 -26.84 -12.52 1.63
CA TRP A 737 -26.65 -13.44 2.76
C TRP A 737 -27.91 -14.22 3.10
N ILE A 738 -29.07 -13.58 3.09
CA ILE A 738 -30.37 -14.25 3.26
C ILE A 738 -30.56 -15.33 2.19
N ILE A 739 -30.34 -15.00 0.92
CA ILE A 739 -30.50 -15.93 -0.20
C ILE A 739 -29.52 -17.09 -0.09
N ILE A 740 -28.24 -16.81 0.14
CA ILE A 740 -27.19 -17.83 0.26
C ILE A 740 -27.49 -18.76 1.44
N ALA A 741 -27.81 -18.19 2.62
CA ALA A 741 -28.12 -18.97 3.82
C ALA A 741 -29.38 -19.83 3.64
N ALA A 742 -30.41 -19.32 2.97
CA ALA A 742 -31.60 -20.12 2.67
C ALA A 742 -31.26 -21.28 1.74
N CYS A 743 -30.63 -20.99 0.60
CA CYS A 743 -30.34 -21.98 -0.43
C CYS A 743 -29.39 -23.09 0.04
N SER A 744 -28.37 -22.75 0.84
CA SER A 744 -27.39 -23.73 1.31
C SER A 744 -27.96 -24.70 2.36
N ASN A 745 -28.89 -24.26 3.22
CA ASN A 745 -29.45 -25.07 4.30
C ASN A 745 -30.69 -25.87 3.88
N LEU A 746 -31.41 -25.45 2.84
CA LEU A 746 -32.59 -26.16 2.33
C LEU A 746 -32.30 -27.62 1.96
N GLY A 747 -31.04 -27.99 1.71
CA GLY A 747 -30.65 -29.37 1.38
C GLY A 747 -31.06 -29.83 -0.01
N ILE A 748 -31.63 -28.91 -0.80
CA ILE A 748 -32.18 -29.13 -2.15
C ILE A 748 -31.12 -28.91 -3.23
N VAL A 749 -30.02 -28.20 -2.93
CA VAL A 749 -28.89 -28.03 -3.85
C VAL A 749 -28.25 -29.39 -4.11
N GLN A 750 -28.58 -29.99 -5.24
CA GLN A 750 -27.93 -31.20 -5.76
C GLN A 750 -27.42 -30.90 -7.16
N ILE A 751 -26.11 -31.07 -7.35
CA ILE A 751 -25.51 -31.14 -8.68
C ILE A 751 -25.78 -32.55 -9.19
N SER A 752 -26.91 -32.76 -9.87
CA SER A 752 -27.24 -34.08 -10.40
C SER A 752 -26.46 -34.35 -11.68
N LEU A 753 -25.55 -35.34 -11.66
CA LEU A 753 -24.77 -35.78 -12.81
C LEU A 753 -25.60 -36.44 -13.93
N ASN A 754 -26.82 -36.90 -13.63
CA ASN A 754 -27.55 -37.84 -14.49
C ASN A 754 -28.59 -37.22 -15.44
N HIS A 755 -28.66 -35.89 -15.55
CA HIS A 755 -29.67 -35.24 -16.40
C HIS A 755 -29.08 -34.54 -17.63
N LYS A 756 -29.07 -35.27 -18.74
CA LYS A 756 -28.80 -34.77 -20.11
C LYS A 756 -30.00 -33.96 -20.64
N GLY A 757 -30.27 -32.80 -20.02
CA GLY A 757 -31.37 -31.91 -20.40
C GLY A 757 -30.91 -30.54 -20.91
N TYR A 758 -31.66 -29.96 -21.84
CA TYR A 758 -31.42 -28.61 -22.39
C TYR A 758 -31.34 -27.52 -21.29
N ARG A 759 -32.10 -27.68 -20.19
CA ARG A 759 -32.08 -26.76 -19.04
C ARG A 759 -30.74 -26.75 -18.30
N SER A 760 -30.17 -27.92 -18.01
CA SER A 760 -28.86 -28.04 -17.36
C SER A 760 -27.74 -27.47 -18.24
N LEU A 761 -27.85 -27.61 -19.56
CA LEU A 761 -26.92 -26.98 -20.52
C LEU A 761 -27.02 -25.45 -20.49
N ILE A 762 -28.23 -24.88 -20.50
CA ILE A 762 -28.43 -23.43 -20.36
C ILE A 762 -27.84 -22.93 -19.05
N LEU A 763 -28.16 -23.58 -17.93
CA LEU A 763 -27.65 -23.21 -16.61
C LEU A 763 -26.12 -23.24 -16.57
N ALA A 764 -25.51 -24.32 -17.07
CA ALA A 764 -24.06 -24.45 -17.14
C ALA A 764 -23.45 -23.31 -17.97
N ASN A 765 -24.03 -22.96 -19.13
CA ASN A 765 -23.54 -21.87 -19.97
C ASN A 765 -23.71 -20.48 -19.33
N ILE A 766 -24.81 -20.22 -18.61
CA ILE A 766 -24.99 -18.99 -17.84
C ILE A 766 -23.89 -18.85 -16.77
N LEU A 767 -23.59 -19.94 -16.04
CA LEU A 767 -22.55 -19.93 -15.02
C LEU A 767 -21.14 -19.77 -15.63
N ARG A 768 -20.84 -20.38 -16.79
CA ARG A 768 -19.58 -20.16 -17.54
C ARG A 768 -19.41 -18.72 -17.95
N PHE A 769 -20.45 -18.16 -18.59
CA PHE A 769 -20.44 -16.77 -19.02
C PHE A 769 -20.22 -15.83 -17.84
N THR A 770 -20.94 -16.06 -16.74
CA THR A 770 -20.79 -15.29 -15.49
C THR A 770 -19.36 -15.40 -14.93
N SER A 771 -18.78 -16.60 -14.92
CA SER A 771 -17.40 -16.83 -14.49
C SER A 771 -16.39 -16.03 -15.34
N TRP A 772 -16.55 -16.00 -16.66
CA TRP A 772 -15.70 -15.23 -17.56
C TRP A 772 -15.91 -13.72 -17.44
N VAL A 773 -17.14 -13.26 -17.17
CA VAL A 773 -17.41 -11.85 -16.85
C VAL A 773 -16.69 -11.45 -15.57
N ILE A 774 -16.77 -12.26 -14.49
CA ILE A 774 -16.01 -12.03 -13.26
C ILE A 774 -14.50 -11.95 -13.57
N LEU A 775 -13.98 -12.88 -14.37
CA LEU A 775 -12.58 -12.85 -14.76
C LEU A 775 -12.22 -11.56 -15.53
N SER A 776 -13.09 -11.08 -16.41
CA SER A 776 -12.87 -9.83 -17.16
C SER A 776 -12.78 -8.59 -16.26
N THR A 777 -13.48 -8.57 -15.12
CA THR A 777 -13.39 -7.46 -14.16
C THR A 777 -11.99 -7.30 -13.56
N THR A 778 -11.17 -8.35 -13.56
CA THR A 778 -9.77 -8.27 -13.10
C THR A 778 -8.89 -7.41 -14.01
N ALA A 779 -9.28 -7.24 -15.28
CA ALA A 779 -8.57 -6.40 -16.24
C ALA A 779 -9.01 -4.91 -16.20
N ALA A 780 -10.07 -4.60 -15.44
CA ALA A 780 -10.61 -3.25 -15.32
C ALA A 780 -9.57 -2.27 -14.71
N PRO A 781 -9.71 -0.95 -14.94
CA PRO A 781 -8.79 0.04 -14.38
C PRO A 781 -8.72 0.03 -12.84
N ARG A 782 -9.82 -0.32 -12.17
CA ARG A 782 -9.96 -0.40 -10.71
C ARG A 782 -10.64 -1.70 -10.30
N PRO A 783 -9.93 -2.84 -10.32
CA PRO A 783 -10.53 -4.15 -10.13
C PRO A 783 -11.08 -4.36 -8.70
N SER A 784 -10.51 -3.69 -7.69
CA SER A 784 -11.00 -3.78 -6.30
C SER A 784 -12.46 -3.34 -6.15
N PHE A 785 -12.93 -2.40 -6.97
CA PHE A 785 -14.31 -1.89 -6.91
C PHE A 785 -15.38 -2.89 -7.37
N TYR A 786 -14.99 -4.06 -7.89
CA TYR A 786 -15.90 -5.14 -8.26
C TYR A 786 -15.97 -6.26 -7.21
N GLN A 787 -15.15 -6.22 -6.14
CA GLN A 787 -15.09 -7.27 -5.13
C GLN A 787 -16.42 -7.44 -4.37
N TRP A 788 -17.06 -6.34 -3.97
CA TRP A 788 -18.36 -6.37 -3.29
C TRP A 788 -19.49 -6.96 -4.15
N CYS A 789 -19.32 -7.04 -5.48
CA CYS A 789 -20.29 -7.65 -6.38
C CYS A 789 -20.26 -9.19 -6.36
N MET A 790 -19.24 -9.83 -5.76
CA MET A 790 -19.14 -11.30 -5.77
C MET A 790 -20.28 -11.97 -5.00
N PRO A 791 -20.61 -11.60 -3.75
CA PRO A 791 -21.75 -12.19 -3.03
C PRO A 791 -23.10 -12.13 -3.77
N PRO A 792 -23.56 -10.98 -4.31
CA PRO A 792 -24.84 -10.93 -5.02
C PRO A 792 -24.84 -11.76 -6.31
N ILE A 793 -23.72 -11.80 -7.05
CA ILE A 793 -23.61 -12.64 -8.26
C ILE A 793 -23.70 -14.13 -7.90
N ILE A 794 -23.03 -14.56 -6.83
CA ILE A 794 -23.08 -15.95 -6.37
C ILE A 794 -24.45 -16.29 -5.77
N ALA A 795 -25.09 -15.38 -5.05
CA ALA A 795 -26.46 -15.57 -4.57
C ALA A 795 -27.43 -15.83 -5.72
N ALA A 796 -27.35 -15.06 -6.81
CA ALA A 796 -28.14 -15.29 -8.02
C ALA A 796 -27.81 -16.65 -8.68
N GLY A 797 -26.52 -16.98 -8.80
CA GLY A 797 -26.08 -18.27 -9.34
C GLY A 797 -26.60 -19.48 -8.54
N ILE A 798 -26.48 -19.46 -7.22
CA ILE A 798 -26.99 -20.50 -6.32
C ILE A 798 -28.51 -20.59 -6.38
N THR A 799 -29.21 -19.46 -6.52
CA THR A 799 -30.67 -19.45 -6.72
C THR A 799 -31.07 -20.16 -8.02
N LEU A 800 -30.34 -19.94 -9.11
CA LEU A 800 -30.61 -20.65 -10.37
C LEU A 800 -30.32 -22.16 -10.25
N VAL A 801 -29.27 -22.54 -9.52
CA VAL A 801 -28.95 -23.96 -9.27
C VAL A 801 -30.05 -24.63 -8.43
N THR A 802 -30.50 -24.00 -7.34
CA THR A 802 -31.59 -24.52 -6.50
C THR A 802 -32.90 -24.66 -7.26
N LEU A 803 -33.28 -23.65 -8.06
CA LEU A 803 -34.50 -23.71 -8.89
C LEU A 803 -34.43 -24.84 -9.91
N ASN A 804 -33.26 -25.08 -10.51
CA ASN A 804 -33.09 -26.19 -11.45
C ASN A 804 -33.21 -27.56 -10.76
N SER A 805 -32.78 -27.69 -9.50
CA SER A 805 -32.95 -28.91 -8.70
C SER A 805 -34.41 -29.13 -8.23
N LEU A 806 -35.21 -28.07 -8.10
CA LEU A 806 -36.61 -28.14 -7.65
C LEU A 806 -37.60 -28.57 -8.73
N ILE A 807 -37.34 -28.25 -10.00
CA ILE A 807 -38.30 -28.49 -11.09
C ILE A 807 -38.06 -29.89 -11.68
N PRO A 808 -38.98 -30.86 -11.55
CA PRO A 808 -38.80 -32.19 -12.12
C PRO A 808 -38.66 -32.12 -13.65
N HIS A 809 -37.66 -32.81 -14.20
CA HIS A 809 -37.50 -32.96 -15.63
C HIS A 809 -38.65 -33.82 -16.18
N ARG A 810 -39.50 -33.24 -17.04
CA ARG A 810 -40.43 -34.05 -17.85
C ARG A 810 -39.61 -34.93 -18.77
N GLN A 811 -39.61 -36.24 -18.51
CA GLN A 811 -39.23 -37.24 -19.51
C GLN A 811 -40.28 -37.14 -20.63
N PHE A 812 -39.93 -36.50 -21.74
CA PHE A 812 -40.62 -36.79 -22.99
C PHE A 812 -40.02 -38.10 -23.50
N SER A 813 -40.79 -39.17 -23.30
CA SER A 813 -40.56 -40.51 -23.83
C SER A 813 -40.57 -40.50 -25.35
#